data_AF-A0A9Q0S5N9-F1
#
_entry.id   AF-A0A9Q0S5N9-F1
#
_cell.length_a   1.000
_cell.length_b   1.000
_cell.length_c   1.000
_cell.angle_alpha   90.00
_cell.angle_beta   90.00
_cell.angle_gamma   90.00
#
_symmetry.space_group_name_H-M   'P 1'
#
loop_
_entity.id
_entity.type
_entity.pdbx_description
1 polymer ?
#
loop_
_entity_poly.entity_id
_entity_poly.type
_entity_poly.pdbx_seq_one_letter_code
_entity_poly.pdbx_strand_id
1 'polypeptide(L)'
;MVAVQIYLLVYLYRSGQITVGSFAFVAATTFNIHEEVGYLLDNIVVSINPKIATVKTSYNFINAISDVIDKKNAKLLPVVKGEIKYENVTFGYDKRHNIFEDLSLTIKAEERVGIVGTSGAGKTSWVKCLLRYFDLQKGRILIDGYDICGVTQESLRSNIAVIPQDITMFHRSILENLQLAKYDATLQDIYDACTQARIHNDIEFMPQGYNTIVGERGVKLSGGQRQRIAIARAILKSAPILILDEATSALDTPTELLIQQSIRGILETTHATTIVIAHRLSTLLSMDRILVFEQGKIIEEGSHPMLLAQNGSYKKLWETQIEGFQELVSLPSYDDILIHDMETLEEAKSGDISFLINNKYLSQLQTTKASCCIVSENISILPNNKIILLKAKNPHFVYTLLVNLFYKPARVYPSEVMSSAYVSDSATIGANCYIGHNVVIEDNVIIGDNAIIEAGTFIGYGVIIGDNALIYSNVSISYSIIGDDVVILPGARIGQDGFGFSTNKGIHNKIFHSGIVKIGNNVEIGSNTTIDRGTSNDTIIGDLCRLDNLVQIGHNVKVGKGSIIVAQAGIAGSTKIGSYCALGGQAGVAGHLTIGDKAQLAAGAGVIQDVEAGSKVGGFPALPIKKWFRQFVILKQLAEKSKSDPQE
;
A
#
# COMPACT_ATOMS: atom_id res chain seq x y z
N MET A 1 -38.79 -17.13 -43.64
CA MET A 1 -40.20 -16.65 -43.66
C MET A 1 -40.42 -15.52 -44.67
N VAL A 2 -39.68 -14.42 -44.61
CA VAL A 2 -39.83 -13.27 -45.53
C VAL A 2 -39.78 -13.67 -47.02
N ALA A 3 -38.84 -14.55 -47.42
CA ALA A 3 -38.76 -15.03 -48.80
C ALA A 3 -40.01 -15.81 -49.25
N VAL A 4 -40.61 -16.61 -48.37
CA VAL A 4 -41.84 -17.38 -48.64
C VAL A 4 -43.03 -16.43 -48.78
N GLN A 5 -43.10 -15.41 -47.94
CA GLN A 5 -44.13 -14.39 -48.01
C GLN A 5 -44.04 -13.56 -49.29
N ILE A 6 -42.83 -13.09 -49.65
CA ILE A 6 -42.61 -12.36 -50.90
C ILE A 6 -43.00 -13.24 -52.10
N TYR A 7 -42.60 -14.51 -52.09
CA TYR A 7 -43.00 -15.46 -53.12
C TYR A 7 -44.53 -15.60 -53.23
N LEU A 8 -45.23 -15.73 -52.10
CA LEU A 8 -46.69 -15.85 -52.06
C LEU A 8 -47.38 -14.56 -52.52
N LEU A 9 -46.86 -13.39 -52.13
CA LEU A 9 -47.36 -12.09 -52.58
C LEU A 9 -47.17 -11.91 -54.09
N VAL A 10 -46.03 -12.34 -54.65
CA VAL A 10 -45.78 -12.32 -56.10
C VAL A 10 -46.73 -13.26 -56.84
N TYR A 11 -46.98 -14.45 -56.29
CA TYR A 11 -47.93 -15.41 -56.85
C TYR A 11 -49.37 -14.84 -56.87
N LEU A 12 -49.84 -14.32 -55.74
CA LEU A 12 -51.18 -13.75 -55.61
C LEU A 12 -51.37 -12.54 -56.52
N TYR A 13 -50.35 -11.69 -56.64
CA TYR A 13 -50.37 -10.55 -57.55
C TYR A 13 -50.48 -11.00 -59.01
N ARG A 14 -49.68 -11.98 -59.44
CA ARG A 14 -49.75 -12.56 -60.80
C ARG A 14 -51.09 -13.21 -61.10
N SER A 15 -51.75 -13.80 -60.10
CA SER A 15 -53.08 -14.40 -60.25
C SER A 15 -54.24 -13.40 -60.27
N GLY A 16 -53.96 -12.09 -60.14
CA GLY A 16 -54.98 -11.04 -60.13
C GLY A 16 -55.81 -10.95 -58.85
N GLN A 17 -55.43 -11.69 -57.79
CA GLN A 17 -56.20 -11.77 -56.54
C GLN A 17 -55.91 -10.60 -55.58
N ILE A 18 -54.79 -9.88 -55.76
CA ILE A 18 -54.42 -8.72 -54.95
C ILE A 18 -53.96 -7.55 -55.83
N THR A 19 -54.10 -6.33 -55.31
CA THR A 19 -53.63 -5.10 -55.98
C THR A 19 -52.17 -4.81 -55.65
N VAL A 20 -51.53 -3.92 -56.42
CA VAL A 20 -50.19 -3.39 -56.10
C VAL A 20 -50.17 -2.70 -54.73
N GLY A 21 -51.24 -2.00 -54.36
CA GLY A 21 -51.37 -1.36 -53.06
C GLY A 21 -51.41 -2.37 -51.91
N SER A 22 -52.16 -3.46 -52.07
CA SER A 22 -52.22 -4.56 -51.10
C SER A 22 -50.86 -5.26 -50.95
N PHE A 23 -50.12 -5.44 -52.06
CA PHE A 23 -48.76 -5.99 -52.04
C PHE A 23 -47.82 -5.11 -51.22
N ALA A 24 -47.76 -3.81 -51.53
CA ALA A 24 -46.88 -2.87 -50.86
C ALA A 24 -47.21 -2.74 -49.37
N PHE A 25 -48.49 -2.67 -49.04
CA PHE A 25 -48.97 -2.61 -47.65
C PHE A 25 -48.51 -3.82 -46.84
N VAL A 26 -48.81 -5.04 -47.32
CA VAL A 26 -48.46 -6.27 -46.58
C VAL A 26 -46.95 -6.42 -46.44
N ALA A 27 -46.17 -6.12 -47.49
CA ALA A 27 -44.71 -6.18 -47.44
C ALA A 27 -44.13 -5.18 -46.44
N ALA A 28 -44.56 -3.91 -46.48
CA ALA A 28 -44.08 -2.85 -45.60
C ALA A 28 -44.48 -3.11 -44.13
N THR A 29 -45.74 -3.47 -43.88
CA THR A 29 -46.22 -3.80 -42.53
C THR A 29 -45.45 -4.98 -41.94
N THR A 30 -45.11 -5.98 -42.74
CA THR A 30 -44.36 -7.13 -42.23
C THR A 30 -42.91 -6.78 -41.90
N PHE A 31 -42.28 -5.92 -42.70
CA PHE A 31 -40.95 -5.42 -42.39
C PHE A 31 -40.94 -4.62 -41.09
N ASN A 32 -41.89 -3.69 -40.92
CA ASN A 32 -42.02 -2.89 -39.70
C ASN A 32 -42.29 -3.76 -38.46
N ILE A 33 -43.15 -4.79 -38.57
CA ILE A 33 -43.39 -5.73 -37.47
C ILE A 33 -42.10 -6.49 -37.11
N HIS A 34 -41.33 -6.92 -38.11
CA HIS A 34 -40.08 -7.63 -37.87
C HIS A 34 -39.05 -6.77 -37.14
N GLU A 35 -38.91 -5.49 -37.54
CA GLU A 35 -38.01 -4.55 -36.88
C GLU A 35 -38.46 -4.23 -35.45
N GLU A 36 -39.75 -3.96 -35.23
CA GLU A 36 -40.29 -3.67 -33.89
C GLU A 36 -40.18 -4.86 -32.94
N VAL A 37 -40.45 -6.08 -33.42
CA VAL A 37 -40.29 -7.29 -32.62
C VAL A 37 -38.82 -7.54 -32.30
N GLY A 38 -37.92 -7.32 -33.27
CA GLY A 38 -36.47 -7.40 -33.05
C GLY A 38 -36.02 -6.40 -31.99
N TYR A 39 -36.40 -5.13 -32.15
CA TYR A 39 -36.11 -4.06 -31.20
C TYR A 39 -36.64 -4.35 -29.79
N LEU A 40 -37.86 -4.88 -29.69
CA LEU A 40 -38.46 -5.26 -28.41
C LEU A 40 -37.71 -6.41 -27.74
N LEU A 41 -37.32 -7.45 -28.49
CA LEU A 41 -36.55 -8.57 -27.97
C LEU A 41 -35.16 -8.12 -27.50
N ASP A 42 -34.48 -7.30 -28.30
CA ASP A 42 -33.18 -6.74 -27.95
C ASP A 42 -33.29 -5.86 -26.71
N ASN A 43 -34.33 -5.03 -26.59
CA ASN A 43 -34.57 -4.22 -25.39
C ASN A 43 -34.88 -5.06 -24.16
N ILE A 44 -35.67 -6.12 -24.28
CA ILE A 44 -35.96 -7.01 -23.14
C ILE A 44 -34.67 -7.63 -22.63
N VAL A 45 -33.85 -8.18 -23.53
CA VAL A 45 -32.62 -8.91 -23.19
C VAL A 45 -31.55 -7.97 -22.69
N VAL A 46 -31.30 -6.85 -23.38
CA VAL A 46 -30.16 -5.96 -23.13
C VAL A 46 -30.49 -4.87 -22.11
N SER A 47 -31.74 -4.40 -22.02
CA SER A 47 -32.11 -3.26 -21.18
C SER A 47 -32.94 -3.66 -19.95
N ILE A 48 -33.97 -4.50 -20.12
CA ILE A 48 -34.93 -4.78 -19.03
C ILE A 48 -34.40 -5.84 -18.07
N ASN A 49 -33.89 -6.96 -18.56
CA ASN A 49 -33.42 -8.06 -17.72
C ASN A 49 -32.31 -7.64 -16.74
N PRO A 50 -31.26 -6.90 -17.14
CA PRO A 50 -30.25 -6.41 -16.21
C PRO A 50 -30.84 -5.50 -15.13
N LYS A 51 -31.78 -4.62 -15.47
CA LYS A 51 -32.46 -3.74 -14.49
C LYS A 51 -33.28 -4.52 -13.48
N ILE A 52 -34.00 -5.55 -13.92
CA ILE A 52 -34.73 -6.45 -13.00
C ILE A 52 -33.75 -7.14 -12.04
N ALA A 53 -32.59 -7.59 -12.53
CA ALA A 53 -31.57 -8.19 -11.69
C ALA A 53 -31.03 -7.18 -10.66
N THR A 54 -30.73 -5.94 -11.08
CA THR A 54 -30.31 -4.86 -10.16
C THR A 54 -31.36 -4.60 -9.08
N VAL A 55 -32.63 -4.47 -9.45
CA VAL A 55 -33.73 -4.27 -8.48
C VAL A 55 -33.82 -5.42 -7.49
N LYS A 56 -33.71 -6.67 -7.94
CA LYS A 56 -33.70 -7.85 -7.05
C LYS A 56 -32.53 -7.79 -6.06
N THR A 57 -31.34 -7.47 -6.53
CA THR A 57 -30.15 -7.35 -5.66
C THR A 57 -30.31 -6.21 -4.66
N SER A 58 -30.79 -5.04 -5.09
CA SER A 58 -31.07 -3.91 -4.20
C SER A 58 -32.14 -4.23 -3.15
N TYR A 59 -33.22 -4.91 -3.56
CA TYR A 59 -34.27 -5.36 -2.65
C TYR A 59 -33.73 -6.36 -1.60
N ASN A 60 -32.90 -7.31 -2.02
CA ASN A 60 -32.27 -8.26 -1.10
C ASN A 60 -31.33 -7.58 -0.12
N PHE A 61 -30.60 -6.54 -0.55
CA PHE A 61 -29.74 -5.75 0.31
C PHE A 61 -30.53 -4.94 1.34
N ILE A 62 -31.60 -4.25 0.92
CA ILE A 62 -32.45 -3.44 1.82
C ILE A 62 -33.16 -4.33 2.85
N ASN A 63 -33.58 -5.52 2.45
CA ASN A 63 -34.26 -6.47 3.34
C ASN A 63 -33.30 -7.42 4.08
N ALA A 64 -31.99 -7.23 3.95
CA ALA A 64 -31.03 -8.00 4.73
C ALA A 64 -31.26 -7.70 6.22
N ILE A 65 -31.59 -8.73 6.98
CA ILE A 65 -31.78 -8.62 8.42
C ILE A 65 -30.40 -8.44 9.06
N SER A 66 -30.24 -7.43 9.90
CA SER A 66 -29.00 -7.26 10.69
C SER A 66 -28.85 -8.42 11.67
N ASP A 67 -27.66 -9.00 11.77
CA ASP A 67 -27.40 -10.13 12.66
C ASP A 67 -27.56 -9.77 14.15
N VAL A 68 -27.26 -8.52 14.52
CA VAL A 68 -27.37 -8.01 15.89
C VAL A 68 -28.38 -6.86 15.93
N ILE A 69 -29.45 -7.06 16.70
CA ILE A 69 -30.55 -6.08 16.84
C ILE A 69 -30.78 -5.80 18.33
N ASP A 70 -31.13 -4.55 18.65
CA ASP A 70 -31.55 -4.21 20.00
C ASP A 70 -32.91 -4.86 20.31
N LYS A 71 -33.03 -5.40 21.52
CA LYS A 71 -34.31 -5.92 22.00
C LYS A 71 -35.33 -4.78 22.03
N LYS A 72 -36.61 -5.06 21.77
CA LYS A 72 -37.68 -4.04 21.78
C LYS A 72 -37.76 -3.23 23.08
N ASN A 73 -37.31 -3.82 24.19
CA ASN A 73 -37.28 -3.23 25.53
C ASN A 73 -35.83 -3.00 26.02
N ALA A 74 -34.87 -2.84 25.10
CA ALA A 74 -33.49 -2.54 25.44
C ALA A 74 -33.42 -1.24 26.24
N LYS A 75 -32.73 -1.28 27.37
CA LYS A 75 -32.57 -0.12 28.25
C LYS A 75 -31.37 0.73 27.83
N LEU A 76 -31.35 1.99 28.24
CA LEU A 76 -30.14 2.81 28.14
C LEU A 76 -29.14 2.33 29.21
N LEU A 77 -27.91 2.02 28.81
CA LEU A 77 -26.81 1.80 29.74
C LEU A 77 -26.37 3.17 30.30
N PRO A 78 -26.37 3.38 31.63
CA PRO A 78 -25.83 4.61 32.21
C PRO A 78 -24.31 4.68 32.04
N VAL A 79 -23.69 5.80 32.47
CA VAL A 79 -22.24 5.85 32.58
C VAL A 79 -21.78 4.86 33.64
N VAL A 80 -20.92 3.92 33.25
CA VAL A 80 -20.44 2.83 34.10
C VAL A 80 -19.13 3.19 34.80
N LYS A 81 -18.82 2.49 35.89
CA LYS A 81 -17.49 2.43 36.52
C LYS A 81 -16.52 1.58 35.69
N GLY A 82 -17.04 0.60 34.95
CA GLY A 82 -16.27 -0.18 33.98
C GLY A 82 -15.82 -1.56 34.46
N GLU A 83 -16.49 -2.16 35.45
CA GLU A 83 -16.30 -3.60 35.72
C GLU A 83 -16.87 -4.41 34.55
N ILE A 84 -16.10 -5.36 34.03
CA ILE A 84 -16.50 -6.21 32.90
C ILE A 84 -16.48 -7.67 33.34
N LYS A 85 -17.58 -8.38 33.14
CA LYS A 85 -17.69 -9.80 33.50
C LYS A 85 -18.18 -10.65 32.34
N TYR A 86 -17.39 -11.65 31.99
CA TYR A 86 -17.75 -12.73 31.08
C TYR A 86 -18.23 -13.90 31.92
N GLU A 87 -19.46 -14.35 31.69
CA GLU A 87 -20.05 -15.49 32.40
C GLU A 87 -20.36 -16.62 31.41
N ASN A 88 -19.53 -17.66 31.43
CA ASN A 88 -19.67 -18.89 30.65
C ASN A 88 -19.88 -18.63 29.15
N VAL A 89 -19.08 -17.74 28.58
CA VAL A 89 -19.28 -17.30 27.19
C VAL A 89 -18.82 -18.36 26.20
N THR A 90 -19.67 -18.64 25.23
CA THR A 90 -19.37 -19.50 24.07
C THR A 90 -19.64 -18.71 22.79
N PHE A 91 -18.68 -18.68 21.88
CA PHE A 91 -18.77 -17.90 20.65
C PHE A 91 -17.98 -18.52 19.52
N GLY A 92 -18.52 -18.45 18.30
CA GLY A 92 -17.89 -18.77 17.02
C GLY A 92 -18.55 -17.99 15.89
N TYR A 93 -17.80 -17.67 14.83
CA TYR A 93 -18.35 -16.94 13.67
C TYR A 93 -19.38 -17.78 12.89
N ASP A 94 -19.28 -19.10 12.97
CA ASP A 94 -20.26 -20.03 12.45
C ASP A 94 -20.71 -21.00 13.55
N LYS A 95 -21.77 -21.76 13.28
CA LYS A 95 -22.32 -22.74 14.23
C LYS A 95 -21.49 -24.04 14.33
N ARG A 96 -20.42 -24.18 13.53
CA ARG A 96 -19.64 -25.41 13.40
C ARG A 96 -18.36 -25.37 14.21
N HIS A 97 -17.77 -24.19 14.40
CA HIS A 97 -16.51 -24.02 15.10
C HIS A 97 -16.59 -22.90 16.12
N ASN A 98 -16.53 -23.28 17.40
CA ASN A 98 -16.43 -22.33 18.49
C ASN A 98 -14.99 -21.83 18.62
N ILE A 99 -14.84 -20.53 18.82
CA ILE A 99 -13.58 -19.86 19.17
C ILE A 99 -13.40 -19.90 20.68
N PHE A 100 -14.44 -19.66 21.47
CA PHE A 100 -14.41 -19.81 22.93
C PHE A 100 -15.49 -20.78 23.38
N GLU A 101 -15.22 -21.54 24.44
CA GLU A 101 -16.18 -22.42 25.08
C GLU A 101 -16.12 -22.21 26.60
N ASP A 102 -17.28 -21.91 27.20
CA ASP A 102 -17.50 -21.71 28.63
C ASP A 102 -16.49 -20.77 29.33
N LEU A 103 -15.98 -19.76 28.61
CA LEU A 103 -14.97 -18.84 29.12
C LEU A 103 -15.59 -17.87 30.14
N SER A 104 -14.99 -17.77 31.33
CA SER A 104 -15.43 -16.85 32.39
C SER A 104 -14.25 -16.02 32.88
N LEU A 105 -14.48 -14.72 33.05
CA LEU A 105 -13.44 -13.77 33.47
C LEU A 105 -14.09 -12.51 34.03
N THR A 106 -13.51 -11.97 35.10
CA THR A 106 -13.90 -10.66 35.64
C THR A 106 -12.72 -9.71 35.56
N ILE A 107 -12.94 -8.53 34.99
CA ILE A 107 -12.05 -7.37 34.97
C ILE A 107 -12.67 -6.31 35.87
N LYS A 108 -11.91 -5.87 36.88
CA LYS A 108 -12.37 -4.86 37.83
C LYS A 108 -12.40 -3.49 37.18
N ALA A 109 -13.22 -2.60 37.73
CA ALA A 109 -13.19 -1.19 37.35
C ALA A 109 -11.76 -0.61 37.53
N GLU A 110 -11.33 0.22 36.57
CA GLU A 110 -10.02 0.87 36.50
C GLU A 110 -8.82 -0.09 36.34
N GLU A 111 -9.05 -1.40 36.19
CA GLU A 111 -7.99 -2.39 35.98
C GLU A 111 -7.41 -2.28 34.56
N ARG A 112 -6.08 -2.32 34.45
CA ARG A 112 -5.36 -2.37 33.17
C ARG A 112 -4.99 -3.81 32.84
N VAL A 113 -5.67 -4.37 31.85
CA VAL A 113 -5.53 -5.76 31.44
C VAL A 113 -4.85 -5.87 30.07
N GLY A 114 -3.70 -6.54 30.05
CA GLY A 114 -3.02 -6.92 28.82
C GLY A 114 -3.50 -8.28 28.31
N ILE A 115 -3.68 -8.41 27.00
CA ILE A 115 -4.05 -9.67 26.34
C ILE A 115 -2.96 -10.06 25.37
N VAL A 116 -2.42 -11.26 25.54
CA VAL A 116 -1.37 -11.84 24.68
C VAL A 116 -1.76 -13.24 24.24
N GLY A 117 -1.08 -13.76 23.22
CA GLY A 117 -1.35 -15.09 22.69
C GLY A 117 -0.99 -15.19 21.21
N THR A 118 -0.96 -16.40 20.68
CA THR A 118 -0.66 -16.64 19.26
C THR A 118 -1.72 -16.00 18.34
N SER A 119 -1.35 -15.79 17.07
CA SER A 119 -2.32 -15.34 16.06
C SER A 119 -3.43 -16.39 15.92
N GLY A 120 -4.68 -15.95 15.85
CA GLY A 120 -5.83 -16.84 15.83
C GLY A 120 -6.28 -17.40 17.19
N ALA A 121 -5.64 -17.04 18.31
CA ALA A 121 -6.05 -17.48 19.65
C ALA A 121 -7.40 -16.91 20.14
N GLY A 122 -8.02 -16.01 19.38
CA GLY A 122 -9.33 -15.44 19.66
C GLY A 122 -9.34 -14.03 20.26
N LYS A 123 -8.20 -13.43 20.64
CA LYS A 123 -8.10 -12.10 21.28
C LYS A 123 -9.04 -11.02 20.70
N THR A 124 -8.98 -10.79 19.38
CA THR A 124 -9.82 -9.80 18.70
C THR A 124 -11.30 -10.18 18.69
N SER A 125 -11.63 -11.47 18.55
CA SER A 125 -13.02 -11.97 18.64
C SER A 125 -13.61 -11.72 20.04
N TRP A 126 -12.80 -11.87 21.09
CA TRP A 126 -13.23 -11.65 22.48
C TRP A 126 -13.60 -10.17 22.71
N VAL A 127 -12.75 -9.25 22.26
CA VAL A 127 -13.03 -7.80 22.26
C VAL A 127 -14.24 -7.44 21.40
N LYS A 128 -14.40 -8.05 20.22
CA LYS A 128 -15.56 -7.81 19.34
C LYS A 128 -16.89 -8.25 19.98
N CYS A 129 -16.88 -9.27 20.83
CA CYS A 129 -18.06 -9.67 21.60
C CYS A 129 -18.41 -8.61 22.66
N LEU A 130 -17.43 -8.00 23.33
CA LEU A 130 -17.66 -6.90 24.27
C LEU A 130 -18.31 -5.67 23.60
N LEU A 131 -17.85 -5.35 22.38
CA LEU A 131 -18.42 -4.28 21.55
C LEU A 131 -19.79 -4.63 20.94
N ARG A 132 -20.26 -5.86 21.20
CA ARG A 132 -21.46 -6.46 20.64
C ARG A 132 -21.52 -6.31 19.12
N TYR A 133 -20.41 -6.61 18.45
CA TYR A 133 -20.39 -6.77 16.99
C TYR A 133 -20.96 -8.14 16.58
N PHE A 134 -20.92 -9.09 17.50
CA PHE A 134 -21.57 -10.39 17.37
C PHE A 134 -22.27 -10.73 18.69
N ASP A 135 -23.42 -11.38 18.62
CA ASP A 135 -24.07 -11.96 19.79
C ASP A 135 -23.44 -13.32 20.12
N LEU A 136 -23.45 -13.67 21.42
CA LEU A 136 -22.91 -14.93 21.92
C LEU A 136 -23.83 -16.12 21.59
N GLN A 137 -23.25 -17.31 21.43
CA GLN A 137 -24.02 -18.55 21.30
C GLN A 137 -24.54 -19.04 22.66
N LYS A 138 -23.74 -18.87 23.73
CA LYS A 138 -24.12 -19.15 25.12
C LYS A 138 -23.40 -18.19 26.07
N GLY A 139 -23.92 -18.08 27.29
CA GLY A 139 -23.40 -17.19 28.33
C GLY A 139 -23.84 -15.75 28.14
N ARG A 140 -23.20 -14.83 28.88
CA ARG A 140 -23.46 -13.39 28.80
C ARG A 140 -22.25 -12.56 29.19
N ILE A 141 -22.23 -11.32 28.73
CA ILE A 141 -21.25 -10.30 29.13
C ILE A 141 -21.99 -9.22 29.90
N LEU A 142 -21.48 -8.89 31.08
CA LEU A 142 -22.02 -7.86 31.95
C LEU A 142 -21.03 -6.70 32.04
N ILE A 143 -21.53 -5.48 32.06
CA ILE A 143 -20.77 -4.28 32.44
C ILE A 143 -21.46 -3.67 33.65
N ASP A 144 -20.76 -3.59 34.80
CA ASP A 144 -21.34 -3.19 36.10
C ASP A 144 -22.66 -3.93 36.44
N GLY A 145 -22.74 -5.21 36.05
CA GLY A 145 -23.94 -6.05 36.25
C GLY A 145 -25.04 -5.89 35.20
N TYR A 146 -24.91 -4.98 34.23
CA TYR A 146 -25.84 -4.84 33.11
C TYR A 146 -25.46 -5.77 31.96
N ASP A 147 -26.37 -6.64 31.54
CA ASP A 147 -26.18 -7.48 30.35
C ASP A 147 -26.16 -6.63 29.08
N ILE A 148 -25.06 -6.72 28.30
CA ILE A 148 -24.87 -5.95 27.07
C ILE A 148 -25.92 -6.26 25.99
N CYS A 149 -26.53 -7.45 26.04
CA CYS A 149 -27.64 -7.84 25.16
C CYS A 149 -29.00 -7.28 25.62
N GLY A 150 -29.06 -6.67 26.81
CA GLY A 150 -30.25 -6.05 27.39
C GLY A 150 -30.29 -4.53 27.26
N VAL A 151 -29.23 -3.91 26.75
CA VAL A 151 -29.11 -2.45 26.58
C VAL A 151 -29.02 -2.06 25.10
N THR A 152 -29.22 -0.77 24.81
CA THR A 152 -29.07 -0.27 23.44
C THR A 152 -27.60 -0.28 23.00
N GLN A 153 -27.34 -0.64 21.75
CA GLN A 153 -25.97 -0.67 21.21
C GLN A 153 -25.28 0.70 21.28
N GLU A 154 -26.04 1.78 21.09
CA GLU A 154 -25.51 3.15 21.18
C GLU A 154 -25.01 3.47 22.59
N SER A 155 -25.79 3.17 23.63
CA SER A 155 -25.39 3.41 25.03
C SER A 155 -24.28 2.49 25.52
N LEU A 156 -24.22 1.26 25.01
CA LEU A 156 -23.07 0.37 25.23
C LEU A 156 -21.80 0.99 24.64
N ARG A 157 -21.83 1.39 23.38
CA ARG A 157 -20.65 1.87 22.67
C ARG A 157 -20.26 3.29 23.04
N SER A 158 -21.15 4.11 23.60
CA SER A 158 -20.77 5.41 24.18
C SER A 158 -19.86 5.26 25.39
N ASN A 159 -20.03 4.17 26.17
CA ASN A 159 -19.20 3.81 27.32
C ASN A 159 -17.85 3.17 26.97
N ILE A 160 -17.54 2.95 25.68
CA ILE A 160 -16.31 2.28 25.24
C ILE A 160 -15.55 3.12 24.20
N ALA A 161 -14.31 3.47 24.48
CA ALA A 161 -13.38 4.04 23.50
C ALA A 161 -12.50 2.94 22.90
N VAL A 162 -12.30 2.97 21.58
CA VAL A 162 -11.50 1.96 20.86
C VAL A 162 -10.45 2.66 20.01
N ILE A 163 -9.21 2.24 20.15
CA ILE A 163 -8.10 2.58 19.26
C ILE A 163 -7.84 1.32 18.41
N PRO A 164 -8.34 1.27 17.16
CA PRO A 164 -8.18 0.09 16.31
C PRO A 164 -6.78 0.04 15.69
N GLN A 165 -6.39 -1.16 15.23
CA GLN A 165 -5.17 -1.38 14.46
C GLN A 165 -5.19 -0.60 13.13
N ASP A 166 -6.27 -0.76 12.35
CA ASP A 166 -6.48 -0.06 11.08
C ASP A 166 -7.30 1.21 11.26
N ILE A 167 -6.63 2.37 11.16
CA ILE A 167 -7.26 3.67 11.39
C ILE A 167 -7.77 4.24 10.08
N THR A 168 -9.09 4.42 10.02
CA THR A 168 -9.77 5.07 8.90
C THR A 168 -10.02 6.55 9.19
N MET A 169 -9.81 7.38 8.17
CA MET A 169 -10.13 8.81 8.19
C MET A 169 -11.25 9.06 7.18
N PHE A 170 -12.29 9.77 7.62
CA PHE A 170 -13.35 10.20 6.72
C PHE A 170 -12.82 11.31 5.81
N HIS A 171 -13.38 11.39 4.60
CA HIS A 171 -13.06 12.47 3.68
C HIS A 171 -13.72 13.80 4.10
N ARG A 172 -13.14 14.38 5.15
CA ARG A 172 -13.60 15.55 5.92
C ARG A 172 -12.37 16.24 6.53
N SER A 173 -12.57 17.42 7.11
CA SER A 173 -11.51 18.12 7.86
C SER A 173 -10.99 17.29 9.03
N ILE A 174 -9.79 17.60 9.52
CA ILE A 174 -9.25 16.99 10.76
C ILE A 174 -10.17 17.30 11.94
N LEU A 175 -10.69 18.53 12.02
CA LEU A 175 -11.66 18.98 13.02
C LEU A 175 -12.90 18.07 13.05
N GLU A 176 -13.57 17.90 11.91
CA GLU A 176 -14.76 17.06 11.80
C GLU A 176 -14.44 15.59 12.14
N ASN A 177 -13.27 15.11 11.72
CA ASN A 177 -12.81 13.77 12.04
C ASN A 177 -12.62 13.58 13.57
N LEU A 178 -12.23 14.61 14.32
CA LEU A 178 -12.09 14.58 15.79
C LEU A 178 -13.45 14.71 16.48
N GLN A 179 -14.35 15.55 15.96
CA GLN A 179 -15.71 15.74 16.48
C GLN A 179 -16.58 14.47 16.37
N LEU A 180 -16.23 13.51 15.51
CA LEU A 180 -16.88 12.20 15.50
C LEU A 180 -16.74 11.43 16.82
N ALA A 181 -15.70 11.73 17.63
CA ALA A 181 -15.53 11.12 18.94
C ALA A 181 -16.47 11.74 19.98
N LYS A 182 -16.76 13.04 19.85
CA LYS A 182 -17.61 13.83 20.74
C LYS A 182 -18.15 15.03 19.97
N TYR A 183 -19.43 14.96 19.59
CA TYR A 183 -20.07 15.94 18.68
C TYR A 183 -20.15 17.35 19.27
N ASP A 184 -20.25 17.46 20.59
CA ASP A 184 -20.34 18.70 21.36
C ASP A 184 -18.97 19.17 21.90
N ALA A 185 -17.86 18.58 21.43
CA ALA A 185 -16.52 19.01 21.84
C ALA A 185 -16.24 20.45 21.42
N THR A 186 -15.76 21.25 22.37
CA THR A 186 -15.27 22.61 22.09
C THR A 186 -13.93 22.56 21.36
N LEU A 187 -13.53 23.66 20.71
CA LEU A 187 -12.20 23.74 20.09
C LEU A 187 -11.08 23.53 21.11
N GLN A 188 -11.28 23.99 22.35
CA GLN A 188 -10.30 23.79 23.42
C GLN A 188 -10.15 22.31 23.78
N ASP A 189 -11.26 21.58 23.92
CA ASP A 189 -11.22 20.12 24.17
C ASP A 189 -10.43 19.40 23.08
N ILE A 190 -10.63 19.82 21.82
CA ILE A 190 -9.94 19.28 20.64
C ILE A 190 -8.44 19.57 20.69
N TYR A 191 -8.05 20.81 21.03
CA TYR A 191 -6.65 21.19 21.15
C TYR A 191 -5.94 20.46 22.29
N ASP A 192 -6.61 20.33 23.44
CA ASP A 192 -6.05 19.63 24.61
C ASP A 192 -5.86 18.15 24.30
N ALA A 193 -6.84 17.50 23.67
CA ALA A 193 -6.73 16.10 23.26
C ALA A 193 -5.65 15.89 22.19
N CYS A 194 -5.54 16.78 21.20
CA CYS A 194 -4.48 16.72 20.19
C CYS A 194 -3.09 16.99 20.78
N THR A 195 -2.99 17.80 21.84
CA THR A 195 -1.73 18.06 22.54
C THR A 195 -1.28 16.84 23.33
N GLN A 196 -2.19 16.22 24.09
CA GLN A 196 -1.93 14.96 24.80
C GLN A 196 -1.56 13.82 23.84
N ALA A 197 -2.23 13.77 22.70
CA ALA A 197 -1.91 12.83 21.63
C ALA A 197 -0.69 13.22 20.79
N ARG A 198 -0.04 14.37 21.06
CA ARG A 198 1.18 14.85 20.38
C ARG A 198 1.04 15.02 18.87
N ILE A 199 -0.14 15.48 18.43
CA ILE A 199 -0.44 15.77 17.02
C ILE A 199 -0.78 17.24 16.77
N HIS A 200 -0.97 18.03 17.83
CA HIS A 200 -1.33 19.44 17.72
C HIS A 200 -0.38 20.21 16.79
N ASN A 201 0.93 20.17 17.05
CA ASN A 201 1.93 20.89 16.25
C ASN A 201 1.93 20.42 14.78
N ASP A 202 1.84 19.11 14.55
CA ASP A 202 1.77 18.56 13.17
C ASP A 202 0.56 19.12 12.41
N ILE A 203 -0.57 19.31 13.08
CA ILE A 203 -1.79 19.88 12.49
C ILE A 203 -1.58 21.38 12.23
N GLU A 204 -0.99 22.13 13.16
CA GLU A 204 -0.71 23.57 12.99
C GLU A 204 0.22 23.86 11.81
N PHE A 205 1.18 22.98 11.52
CA PHE A 205 2.05 23.11 10.35
C PHE A 205 1.36 22.83 9.01
N MET A 206 0.11 22.32 9.01
CA MET A 206 -0.64 22.13 7.77
C MET A 206 -1.21 23.46 7.27
N PRO A 207 -1.26 23.71 5.94
CA PRO A 207 -1.71 25.00 5.38
C PRO A 207 -3.09 25.48 5.84
N GLN A 208 -3.98 24.56 6.26
CA GLN A 208 -5.33 24.87 6.75
C GLN A 208 -5.54 24.45 8.21
N GLY A 209 -4.48 24.09 8.94
CA GLY A 209 -4.58 23.66 10.32
C GLY A 209 -5.58 22.50 10.50
N TYR A 210 -6.46 22.65 11.50
CA TYR A 210 -7.55 21.71 11.78
C TYR A 210 -8.61 21.62 10.66
N ASN A 211 -8.71 22.62 9.78
CA ASN A 211 -9.63 22.60 8.64
C ASN A 211 -9.08 21.81 7.45
N THR A 212 -7.83 21.32 7.52
CA THR A 212 -7.23 20.51 6.46
C THR A 212 -8.07 19.27 6.16
N ILE A 213 -8.50 19.11 4.91
CA ILE A 213 -9.28 17.96 4.45
C ILE A 213 -8.36 16.74 4.32
N VAL A 214 -8.72 15.64 4.98
CA VAL A 214 -7.99 14.35 4.94
C VAL A 214 -8.87 13.25 4.31
N GLY A 215 -8.41 11.99 4.31
CA GLY A 215 -9.12 10.87 3.69
C GLY A 215 -8.77 10.64 2.21
N GLU A 216 -9.58 9.87 1.48
CA GLU A 216 -9.24 9.33 0.15
C GLU A 216 -8.83 10.37 -0.91
N ARG A 217 -9.42 11.57 -0.87
CA ARG A 217 -9.11 12.68 -1.80
C ARG A 217 -8.50 13.89 -1.11
N GLY A 218 -8.17 13.78 0.18
CA GLY A 218 -7.58 14.86 0.98
C GLY A 218 -6.06 14.72 1.12
N VAL A 219 -5.48 15.54 2.00
CA VAL A 219 -4.07 15.41 2.41
C VAL A 219 -3.83 14.02 2.97
N LYS A 220 -2.76 13.37 2.50
CA LYS A 220 -2.37 12.04 2.98
C LYS A 220 -1.58 12.18 4.29
N LEU A 221 -2.21 11.79 5.38
CA LEU A 221 -1.55 11.66 6.68
C LEU A 221 -0.61 10.45 6.69
N SER A 222 0.49 10.53 7.43
CA SER A 222 1.35 9.38 7.70
C SER A 222 0.63 8.36 8.61
N GLY A 223 1.15 7.12 8.69
CA GLY A 223 0.61 6.10 9.60
C GLY A 223 0.58 6.58 11.05
N GLY A 224 1.69 7.15 11.51
CA GLY A 224 1.79 7.66 12.87
C GLY A 224 0.93 8.89 13.15
N GLN A 225 0.74 9.77 12.16
CA GLN A 225 -0.21 10.88 12.30
C GLN A 225 -1.65 10.38 12.43
N ARG A 226 -2.07 9.41 11.60
CA ARG A 226 -3.39 8.77 11.75
C ARG A 226 -3.56 8.15 13.13
N GLN A 227 -2.51 7.51 13.64
CA GLN A 227 -2.49 6.91 14.97
C GLN A 227 -2.68 7.92 16.09
N ARG A 228 -1.92 9.02 16.07
CA ARG A 228 -2.10 10.08 17.05
C ARG A 228 -3.48 10.76 16.95
N ILE A 229 -4.08 10.85 15.77
CA ILE A 229 -5.48 11.30 15.64
C ILE A 229 -6.46 10.30 16.27
N ALA A 230 -6.29 8.99 16.06
CA ALA A 230 -7.11 7.98 16.71
C ALA A 230 -6.98 8.00 18.24
N ILE A 231 -5.77 8.25 18.74
CA ILE A 231 -5.48 8.48 20.15
C ILE A 231 -6.22 9.73 20.64
N ALA A 232 -6.15 10.86 19.93
CA ALA A 232 -6.88 12.07 20.27
C ALA A 232 -8.40 11.85 20.31
N ARG A 233 -8.97 11.06 19.38
CA ARG A 233 -10.39 10.64 19.42
C ARG A 233 -10.72 9.86 20.68
N ALA A 234 -9.87 8.93 21.12
CA ALA A 234 -10.11 8.18 22.34
C ALA A 234 -10.08 9.08 23.59
N ILE A 235 -9.13 10.03 23.65
CA ILE A 235 -9.06 11.03 24.72
C ILE A 235 -10.33 11.90 24.75
N LEU A 236 -10.74 12.43 23.58
CA LEU A 236 -11.95 13.25 23.45
C LEU A 236 -13.21 12.53 23.90
N LYS A 237 -13.32 11.24 23.58
CA LYS A 237 -14.46 10.42 23.96
C LYS A 237 -14.52 10.20 25.47
N SER A 238 -13.37 10.14 26.15
CA SER A 238 -13.26 10.02 27.61
C SER A 238 -14.17 8.94 28.21
N ALA A 239 -14.18 7.76 27.58
CA ALA A 239 -15.05 6.67 27.97
C ALA A 239 -14.49 5.89 29.18
N PRO A 240 -15.34 5.34 30.07
CA PRO A 240 -14.91 4.58 31.25
C PRO A 240 -14.25 3.22 30.91
N ILE A 241 -14.38 2.75 29.67
CA ILE A 241 -13.69 1.56 29.16
C ILE A 241 -12.87 1.97 27.94
N LEU A 242 -11.58 1.63 27.94
CA LEU A 242 -10.65 1.91 26.85
C LEU A 242 -10.09 0.60 26.28
N ILE A 243 -10.16 0.45 24.96
CA ILE A 243 -9.65 -0.73 24.25
C ILE A 243 -8.57 -0.29 23.25
N LEU A 244 -7.39 -0.90 23.32
CA LEU A 244 -6.30 -0.67 22.38
C LEU A 244 -5.99 -1.98 21.63
N ASP A 245 -6.17 -1.97 20.31
CA ASP A 245 -5.87 -3.11 19.44
C ASP A 245 -4.60 -2.84 18.64
N GLU A 246 -3.48 -3.48 19.04
CA GLU A 246 -2.19 -3.49 18.36
C GLU A 246 -1.64 -2.10 17.95
N ALA A 247 -1.51 -1.19 18.93
CA ALA A 247 -1.23 0.22 18.66
C ALA A 247 0.25 0.59 18.33
N THR A 248 1.13 -0.36 17.96
CA THR A 248 2.51 -0.07 17.51
C THR A 248 3.24 -1.29 16.94
N SER A 249 3.79 -1.19 15.73
CA SER A 249 4.59 -2.23 15.07
C SER A 249 5.88 -1.66 14.45
N ALA A 250 6.96 -1.58 15.26
CA ALA A 250 8.40 -1.55 14.92
C ALA A 250 9.14 -0.43 15.66
N LEU A 251 10.10 -0.80 16.52
CA LEU A 251 10.90 0.12 17.35
C LEU A 251 12.07 0.69 16.54
N ASP A 252 11.82 1.39 15.44
CA ASP A 252 12.93 1.90 14.62
C ASP A 252 12.68 3.30 14.04
N THR A 253 11.61 4.01 14.44
CA THR A 253 11.30 5.35 13.91
C THR A 253 10.92 6.33 15.02
N PRO A 254 11.43 7.58 15.03
CA PRO A 254 11.04 8.61 16.00
C PRO A 254 9.53 8.83 16.14
N THR A 255 8.77 8.62 15.05
CA THR A 255 7.31 8.70 15.03
C THR A 255 6.65 7.64 15.93
N GLU A 256 7.20 6.44 16.02
CA GLU A 256 6.65 5.34 16.83
C GLU A 256 6.86 5.60 18.33
N LEU A 257 8.00 6.17 18.69
CA LEU A 257 8.32 6.54 20.06
C LEU A 257 7.33 7.60 20.59
N LEU A 258 6.92 8.56 19.75
CA LEU A 258 5.89 9.52 20.11
C LEU A 258 4.53 8.86 20.36
N ILE A 259 4.17 7.85 19.56
CA ILE A 259 2.90 7.10 19.72
C ILE A 259 2.91 6.30 21.02
N GLN A 260 4.00 5.58 21.31
CA GLN A 260 4.19 4.87 22.59
C GLN A 260 4.08 5.81 23.78
N GLN A 261 4.71 6.98 23.71
CA GLN A 261 4.64 7.96 24.78
C GLN A 261 3.23 8.54 24.96
N SER A 262 2.47 8.73 23.88
CA SER A 262 1.05 9.13 23.98
C SER A 262 0.18 8.03 24.58
N ILE A 263 0.36 6.76 24.18
CA ILE A 263 -0.36 5.62 24.76
C ILE A 263 -0.04 5.50 26.24
N ARG A 264 1.25 5.54 26.61
CA ARG A 264 1.69 5.49 28.00
C ARG A 264 1.11 6.65 28.82
N GLY A 265 1.13 7.86 28.27
CA GLY A 265 0.53 9.03 28.89
C GLY A 265 -0.95 8.81 29.21
N ILE A 266 -1.74 8.30 28.26
CA ILE A 266 -3.15 7.97 28.49
C ILE A 266 -3.30 6.88 29.55
N LEU A 267 -2.52 5.80 29.45
CA LEU A 267 -2.60 4.71 30.40
C LEU A 267 -2.31 5.20 31.82
N GLU A 268 -1.35 6.11 32.00
CA GLU A 268 -0.99 6.66 33.31
C GLU A 268 -2.00 7.66 33.85
N THR A 269 -2.67 8.45 32.99
CA THR A 269 -3.61 9.51 33.40
C THR A 269 -5.07 9.09 33.44
N THR A 270 -5.43 7.99 32.77
CA THR A 270 -6.82 7.54 32.72
C THR A 270 -7.20 6.70 33.94
N HIS A 271 -8.43 6.91 34.40
CA HIS A 271 -9.12 6.04 35.36
C HIS A 271 -10.08 5.05 34.66
N ALA A 272 -9.95 4.88 33.34
CA ALA A 272 -10.75 3.92 32.60
C ALA A 272 -10.25 2.48 32.80
N THR A 273 -11.17 1.52 32.88
CA THR A 273 -10.83 0.11 32.72
C THR A 273 -10.23 -0.10 31.34
N THR A 274 -9.00 -0.59 31.28
CA THR A 274 -8.24 -0.60 30.03
C THR A 274 -7.93 -2.03 29.59
N ILE A 275 -8.25 -2.35 28.34
CA ILE A 275 -7.94 -3.62 27.70
C ILE A 275 -6.97 -3.37 26.55
N VAL A 276 -5.79 -3.99 26.61
CA VAL A 276 -4.77 -3.84 25.58
C VAL A 276 -4.48 -5.19 24.93
N ILE A 277 -4.80 -5.34 23.65
CA ILE A 277 -4.30 -6.45 22.83
C ILE A 277 -2.87 -6.09 22.43
N ALA A 278 -1.92 -6.60 23.20
CA ALA A 278 -0.51 -6.23 23.04
C ALA A 278 0.24 -7.26 22.21
N HIS A 279 1.01 -6.76 21.25
CA HIS A 279 2.03 -7.50 20.52
C HIS A 279 3.45 -7.11 20.96
N ARG A 280 3.59 -6.18 21.90
CA ARG A 280 4.87 -5.63 22.39
C ARG A 280 5.03 -5.78 23.90
N LEU A 281 6.23 -6.14 24.32
CA LEU A 281 6.62 -6.26 25.72
C LEU A 281 6.46 -4.97 26.53
N SER A 282 6.85 -3.82 25.98
CA SER A 282 6.84 -2.53 26.69
C SER A 282 5.45 -2.13 27.18
N THR A 283 4.41 -2.44 26.40
CA THR A 283 3.02 -2.14 26.77
C THR A 283 2.48 -3.13 27.79
N LEU A 284 2.99 -4.36 27.83
CA LEU A 284 2.60 -5.35 28.84
C LEU A 284 3.15 -5.06 30.23
N LEU A 285 4.31 -4.39 30.31
CA LEU A 285 4.93 -4.02 31.57
C LEU A 285 4.11 -3.01 32.39
N SER A 286 3.23 -2.24 31.75
CA SER A 286 2.35 -1.26 32.40
C SER A 286 0.96 -1.79 32.75
N MET A 287 0.74 -3.11 32.60
CA MET A 287 -0.55 -3.76 32.89
C MET A 287 -0.57 -4.32 34.32
N ASP A 288 -1.71 -4.20 35.00
CA ASP A 288 -1.93 -4.76 36.34
C ASP A 288 -2.05 -6.28 36.28
N ARG A 289 -2.73 -6.77 35.22
CA ARG A 289 -2.92 -8.20 34.96
C ARG A 289 -2.76 -8.50 33.48
N ILE A 290 -2.17 -9.64 33.16
CA ILE A 290 -1.98 -10.14 31.81
C ILE A 290 -2.75 -11.44 31.66
N LEU A 291 -3.45 -11.59 30.54
CA LEU A 291 -4.21 -12.78 30.15
C LEU A 291 -3.58 -13.41 28.91
N VAL A 292 -3.16 -14.66 29.03
CA VAL A 292 -2.57 -15.41 27.93
C VAL A 292 -3.64 -16.29 27.29
N PHE A 293 -4.00 -15.95 26.05
CA PHE A 293 -4.93 -16.71 25.23
C PHE A 293 -4.20 -17.76 24.39
N GLU A 294 -4.67 -18.99 24.47
CA GLU A 294 -4.25 -20.07 23.59
C GLU A 294 -5.47 -20.91 23.21
N GLN A 295 -5.70 -21.10 21.90
CA GLN A 295 -6.80 -21.90 21.35
C GLN A 295 -8.17 -21.59 21.99
N GLY A 296 -8.50 -20.31 22.18
CA GLY A 296 -9.81 -19.93 22.73
C GLY A 296 -9.96 -20.00 24.24
N LYS A 297 -8.88 -20.28 24.97
CA LYS A 297 -8.87 -20.38 26.43
C LYS A 297 -7.85 -19.43 27.02
N ILE A 298 -8.14 -18.94 28.23
CA ILE A 298 -7.15 -18.25 29.06
C ILE A 298 -6.38 -19.35 29.78
N ILE A 299 -5.13 -19.55 29.39
CA ILE A 299 -4.28 -20.61 29.95
C ILE A 299 -3.44 -20.13 31.14
N GLU A 300 -3.15 -18.83 31.19
CA GLU A 300 -2.37 -18.19 32.24
C GLU A 300 -2.93 -16.80 32.52
N GLU A 301 -2.97 -16.43 33.79
CA GLU A 301 -3.29 -15.07 34.24
C GLU A 301 -2.41 -14.66 35.42
N GLY A 302 -2.03 -13.38 35.45
CA GLY A 302 -1.22 -12.84 36.54
C GLY A 302 -0.52 -11.54 36.17
N SER A 303 0.24 -10.99 37.10
CA SER A 303 1.14 -9.87 36.81
C SER A 303 2.36 -10.34 36.02
N HIS A 304 3.03 -9.42 35.34
CA HIS A 304 4.24 -9.73 34.57
C HIS A 304 5.31 -10.52 35.38
N PRO A 305 5.70 -10.12 36.61
CA PRO A 305 6.68 -10.88 37.39
C PRO A 305 6.19 -12.29 37.77
N MET A 306 4.89 -12.43 38.06
CA MET A 306 4.30 -13.72 38.43
C MET A 306 4.30 -14.69 37.25
N LEU A 307 3.94 -14.22 36.05
CA LEU A 307 3.92 -15.06 34.84
C LEU A 307 5.33 -15.44 34.37
N LEU A 308 6.32 -14.56 34.54
CA LEU A 308 7.73 -14.91 34.26
C LEU A 308 8.25 -16.03 35.16
N ALA A 309 7.82 -16.07 36.42
CA ALA A 309 8.25 -17.10 37.38
C ALA A 309 7.65 -18.48 37.08
N GLN A 310 6.51 -18.54 36.38
CA GLN A 310 5.76 -19.78 36.12
C GLN A 310 6.33 -20.66 34.99
N ASN A 311 7.38 -20.22 34.27
CA ASN A 311 7.95 -20.94 33.11
C ASN A 311 6.89 -21.39 32.07
N GLY A 312 5.81 -20.60 31.93
CA GLY A 312 4.66 -20.90 31.08
C GLY A 312 4.77 -20.37 29.64
N SER A 313 3.67 -20.44 28.90
CA SER A 313 3.47 -19.84 27.57
C SER A 313 3.74 -18.34 27.58
N TYR A 314 3.40 -17.59 28.65
CA TYR A 314 3.79 -16.18 28.76
C TYR A 314 5.30 -16.01 28.69
N LYS A 315 6.04 -16.80 29.48
CA LYS A 315 7.50 -16.71 29.53
C LYS A 315 8.11 -17.07 28.18
N LYS A 316 7.60 -18.09 27.48
CA LYS A 316 8.05 -18.43 26.12
C LYS A 316 7.80 -17.29 25.13
N LEU A 317 6.61 -16.69 25.16
CA LEU A 317 6.30 -15.51 24.33
C LEU A 317 7.22 -14.34 24.68
N TRP A 318 7.48 -14.13 25.96
CA TRP A 318 8.38 -13.11 26.47
C TRP A 318 9.82 -13.37 26.04
N GLU A 319 10.34 -14.58 26.21
CA GLU A 319 11.66 -15.02 25.77
C GLU A 319 11.79 -14.97 24.25
N THR A 320 10.78 -15.30 23.45
CA THR A 320 10.84 -15.13 21.98
C THR A 320 10.91 -13.66 21.58
N GLN A 321 10.19 -12.78 22.27
CA GLN A 321 10.26 -11.33 22.02
C GLN A 321 11.55 -10.71 22.57
N ILE A 322 12.07 -11.25 23.68
CA ILE A 322 13.37 -10.90 24.26
C ILE A 322 14.51 -11.52 23.45
N GLU A 323 14.41 -12.67 22.80
CA GLU A 323 15.47 -13.23 21.96
C GLU A 323 15.68 -12.34 20.72
N GLY A 324 14.63 -11.66 20.26
CA GLY A 324 14.74 -10.52 19.34
C GLY A 324 15.34 -9.23 19.96
N PHE A 325 15.62 -9.21 21.26
CA PHE A 325 16.16 -8.09 22.07
C PHE A 325 17.47 -8.47 22.82
N GLN A 326 17.79 -9.76 22.99
CA GLN A 326 18.92 -10.33 23.72
C GLN A 326 20.11 -10.60 22.80
N GLU A 327 19.94 -10.48 21.48
CA GLU A 327 21.06 -10.17 20.57
C GLU A 327 21.71 -8.79 20.87
N LEU A 328 21.17 -7.98 21.80
CA LEU A 328 21.75 -6.68 22.20
C LEU A 328 22.31 -6.58 23.63
N VAL A 329 22.18 -7.58 24.53
CA VAL A 329 22.62 -7.41 25.95
C VAL A 329 23.43 -8.57 26.54
N SER A 330 23.80 -9.59 25.78
CA SER A 330 24.84 -10.53 26.22
C SER A 330 25.72 -10.96 25.06
N LEU A 331 26.50 -10.00 24.54
CA LEU A 331 27.70 -10.38 23.81
C LEU A 331 28.75 -10.82 24.84
N PRO A 332 29.39 -11.99 24.66
CA PRO A 332 30.73 -12.18 25.18
C PRO A 332 31.56 -10.95 24.82
N SER A 333 32.53 -10.58 25.66
CA SER A 333 33.58 -9.63 25.32
C SER A 333 34.31 -10.12 24.06
N TYR A 334 33.74 -9.85 22.90
CA TYR A 334 34.43 -9.86 21.63
C TYR A 334 35.04 -8.47 21.51
N ASP A 335 36.36 -8.42 21.35
CA ASP A 335 37.02 -7.19 20.92
C ASP A 335 36.27 -6.63 19.71
N ASP A 336 36.08 -5.31 19.66
CA ASP A 336 35.41 -4.64 18.54
C ASP A 336 36.03 -5.12 17.21
N ILE A 337 35.22 -5.76 16.36
CA ILE A 337 35.67 -6.23 15.06
C ILE A 337 35.43 -5.13 14.04
N LEU A 338 36.51 -4.54 13.54
CA LEU A 338 36.46 -3.60 12.43
C LEU A 338 36.23 -4.36 11.11
N ILE A 339 35.14 -4.03 10.42
CA ILE A 339 34.84 -4.57 9.09
C ILE A 339 35.40 -3.61 8.04
N HIS A 340 36.28 -4.12 7.18
CA HIS A 340 37.03 -3.34 6.20
C HIS A 340 36.40 -3.38 4.80
N ASP A 341 35.77 -4.50 4.44
CA ASP A 341 35.26 -4.72 3.08
C ASP A 341 34.13 -5.76 3.06
N MET A 342 33.43 -5.88 1.93
CA MET A 342 32.44 -6.92 1.68
C MET A 342 32.92 -7.89 0.59
N GLU A 343 32.86 -9.20 0.86
CA GLU A 343 33.38 -10.19 -0.10
C GLU A 343 32.55 -11.50 -0.11
N THR A 344 32.65 -12.29 -1.18
CA THR A 344 31.99 -13.61 -1.26
C THR A 344 32.54 -14.59 -0.22
N LEU A 345 31.74 -15.58 0.19
CA LEU A 345 32.15 -16.59 1.19
C LEU A 345 33.48 -17.31 0.85
N GLU A 346 33.79 -17.44 -0.44
CA GLU A 346 34.98 -18.11 -0.94
C GLU A 346 36.24 -17.23 -0.87
N GLU A 347 36.10 -15.94 -1.15
CA GLU A 347 37.23 -15.01 -1.29
C GLU A 347 37.47 -14.17 -0.03
N ALA A 348 36.48 -14.11 0.87
CA ALA A 348 36.52 -13.29 2.07
C ALA A 348 37.67 -13.65 3.01
N LYS A 349 38.27 -12.61 3.58
CA LYS A 349 39.37 -12.65 4.54
C LYS A 349 38.90 -12.17 5.91
N SER A 350 39.78 -12.30 6.89
CA SER A 350 39.55 -11.74 8.23
C SER A 350 39.41 -10.23 8.11
N GLY A 351 38.33 -9.67 8.66
CA GLY A 351 37.95 -8.26 8.50
C GLY A 351 36.85 -8.02 7.46
N ASP A 352 36.49 -9.03 6.67
CA ASP A 352 35.43 -8.89 5.67
C ASP A 352 34.07 -9.38 6.19
N ILE A 353 33.01 -8.82 5.62
CA ILE A 353 31.64 -9.31 5.80
C ILE A 353 31.15 -10.01 4.52
N SER A 354 30.68 -11.26 4.67
CA SER A 354 30.10 -12.06 3.60
C SER A 354 28.59 -12.20 3.75
N PHE A 355 27.96 -12.83 2.76
CA PHE A 355 26.52 -13.13 2.79
C PHE A 355 26.25 -14.55 2.28
N LEU A 356 25.24 -15.18 2.86
CA LEU A 356 24.73 -16.49 2.46
C LEU A 356 23.25 -16.37 2.10
N ILE A 357 23.00 -16.11 0.82
CA ILE A 357 21.64 -15.97 0.27
C ILE A 357 21.08 -17.32 -0.21
N ASN A 358 21.95 -18.24 -0.62
CA ASN A 358 21.54 -19.52 -1.20
C ASN A 358 22.09 -20.70 -0.38
N ASN A 359 21.19 -21.58 0.04
CA ASN A 359 21.52 -22.77 0.83
C ASN A 359 22.53 -23.71 0.15
N LYS A 360 22.69 -23.66 -1.18
CA LYS A 360 23.70 -24.46 -1.88
C LYS A 360 25.15 -24.13 -1.49
N TYR A 361 25.38 -22.93 -0.93
CA TYR A 361 26.69 -22.47 -0.47
C TYR A 361 26.87 -22.65 1.05
N LEU A 362 25.97 -23.39 1.72
CA LEU A 362 26.07 -23.66 3.16
C LEU A 362 27.39 -24.31 3.56
N SER A 363 27.96 -25.15 2.69
CA SER A 363 29.27 -25.76 2.92
C SER A 363 30.41 -24.74 2.95
N GLN A 364 30.29 -23.64 2.20
CA GLN A 364 31.30 -22.58 2.17
C GLN A 364 31.33 -21.75 3.47
N LEU A 365 30.23 -21.73 4.22
CA LEU A 365 30.17 -21.11 5.56
C LEU A 365 31.13 -21.79 6.55
N GLN A 366 31.51 -23.05 6.32
CA GLN A 366 32.46 -23.77 7.19
C GLN A 366 33.91 -23.44 6.88
N THR A 367 34.20 -23.01 5.65
CA THR A 367 35.56 -22.81 5.12
C THR A 367 35.93 -21.34 4.93
N THR A 368 34.95 -20.43 4.98
CA THR A 368 35.17 -18.99 4.82
C THR A 368 36.10 -18.42 5.89
N LYS A 369 36.85 -17.37 5.55
CA LYS A 369 37.68 -16.62 6.49
C LYS A 369 37.06 -15.26 6.86
N ALA A 370 35.83 -14.98 6.42
CA ALA A 370 35.10 -13.78 6.79
C ALA A 370 34.99 -13.67 8.31
N SER A 371 35.15 -12.45 8.84
CA SER A 371 34.88 -12.19 10.26
C SER A 371 33.38 -12.25 10.54
N CYS A 372 32.56 -11.94 9.54
CA CYS A 372 31.13 -11.84 9.67
C CYS A 372 30.42 -12.41 8.43
N CYS A 373 29.27 -13.07 8.60
CA CYS A 373 28.41 -13.48 7.50
C CYS A 373 26.93 -13.21 7.77
N ILE A 374 26.25 -12.58 6.81
CA ILE A 374 24.80 -12.36 6.84
C ILE A 374 24.08 -13.64 6.40
N VAL A 375 23.19 -14.13 7.24
CA VAL A 375 22.45 -15.39 7.03
C VAL A 375 20.95 -15.19 7.25
N SER A 376 20.14 -16.08 6.68
CA SER A 376 18.70 -16.13 7.00
C SER A 376 18.50 -16.59 8.46
N GLU A 377 17.48 -16.05 9.13
CA GLU A 377 17.08 -16.46 10.49
C GLU A 377 16.88 -17.98 10.65
N ASN A 378 16.53 -18.67 9.56
CA ASN A 378 16.24 -20.11 9.54
C ASN A 378 17.49 -21.02 9.43
N ILE A 379 18.69 -20.46 9.38
CA ILE A 379 19.92 -21.26 9.30
C ILE A 379 20.31 -21.72 10.72
N SER A 380 20.29 -23.04 10.92
CA SER A 380 20.61 -23.70 12.20
C SER A 380 22.05 -24.21 12.30
N ILE A 381 22.89 -23.95 11.29
CA ILE A 381 24.26 -24.44 11.24
C ILE A 381 25.15 -23.53 12.08
N LEU A 382 25.87 -24.13 13.04
CA LEU A 382 26.94 -23.51 13.81
C LEU A 382 28.23 -23.63 12.99
N PRO A 383 28.71 -22.55 12.34
CA PRO A 383 30.03 -22.56 11.71
C PRO A 383 31.12 -22.70 12.78
N ASN A 384 32.37 -22.92 12.35
CA ASN A 384 33.53 -22.88 13.24
C ASN A 384 33.49 -21.59 14.08
N ASN A 385 33.90 -21.66 15.35
CA ASN A 385 33.83 -20.62 16.40
C ASN A 385 34.52 -19.26 16.08
N LYS A 386 34.83 -18.95 14.82
CA LYS A 386 35.55 -17.76 14.38
C LYS A 386 34.74 -16.77 13.53
N ILE A 387 33.56 -17.16 13.01
CA ILE A 387 32.72 -16.26 12.20
C ILE A 387 31.46 -15.82 12.96
N ILE A 388 31.21 -14.51 12.96
CA ILE A 388 29.98 -13.93 13.51
C ILE A 388 28.86 -14.07 12.47
N LEU A 389 27.71 -14.61 12.88
CA LEU A 389 26.54 -14.69 12.00
C LEU A 389 25.58 -13.54 12.28
N LEU A 390 25.34 -12.69 11.28
CA LEU A 390 24.30 -11.66 11.33
C LEU A 390 23.01 -12.22 10.74
N LYS A 391 22.04 -12.49 11.59
CA LYS A 391 20.75 -13.03 11.15
C LYS A 391 19.85 -11.92 10.64
N ALA A 392 19.28 -12.13 9.46
CA ALA A 392 18.34 -11.19 8.86
C ALA A 392 17.13 -11.91 8.26
N LYS A 393 15.93 -11.32 8.44
CA LYS A 393 14.69 -11.75 7.75
C LYS A 393 14.85 -11.75 6.23
N ASN A 394 15.60 -10.77 5.73
CA ASN A 394 15.93 -10.64 4.31
C ASN A 394 17.43 -10.36 4.15
N PRO A 395 18.27 -11.42 4.11
CA PRO A 395 19.73 -11.28 3.96
C PRO A 395 20.13 -10.48 2.73
N HIS A 396 19.35 -10.61 1.65
CA HIS A 396 19.58 -9.87 0.41
C HIS A 396 19.37 -8.36 0.59
N PHE A 397 18.36 -7.94 1.35
CA PHE A 397 18.12 -6.52 1.62
C PHE A 397 19.22 -5.91 2.50
N VAL A 398 19.65 -6.63 3.54
CA VAL A 398 20.76 -6.18 4.41
C VAL A 398 22.06 -6.07 3.61
N TYR A 399 22.33 -7.03 2.73
CA TYR A 399 23.45 -6.93 1.79
C TYR A 399 23.36 -5.66 0.94
N THR A 400 22.19 -5.32 0.38
CA THR A 400 22.01 -4.07 -0.38
C THR A 400 22.26 -2.81 0.47
N LEU A 401 21.82 -2.78 1.72
CA LEU A 401 22.09 -1.67 2.63
C LEU A 401 23.59 -1.50 2.91
N LEU A 402 24.28 -2.61 3.17
CA LEU A 402 25.72 -2.58 3.44
C LEU A 402 26.52 -2.19 2.20
N VAL A 403 26.16 -2.68 1.01
CA VAL A 403 26.79 -2.24 -0.24
C VAL A 403 26.65 -0.73 -0.42
N ASN A 404 25.48 -0.17 -0.10
CA ASN A 404 25.24 1.28 -0.14
C ASN A 404 25.99 2.05 0.96
N LEU A 405 26.44 1.40 2.03
CA LEU A 405 27.25 2.01 3.10
C LEU A 405 28.74 1.93 2.78
N PHE A 406 29.23 0.78 2.32
CA PHE A 406 30.65 0.54 2.01
C PHE A 406 31.09 1.20 0.71
N TYR A 407 30.25 1.17 -0.33
CA TYR A 407 30.68 1.50 -1.69
C TYR A 407 29.98 2.71 -2.30
N LYS A 408 29.08 3.40 -1.58
CA LYS A 408 28.53 4.67 -2.08
C LYS A 408 29.65 5.72 -2.06
N PRO A 409 30.17 6.17 -3.21
CA PRO A 409 31.23 7.17 -3.20
C PRO A 409 30.62 8.49 -2.74
N ALA A 410 31.06 9.00 -1.60
CA ALA A 410 30.82 10.39 -1.24
C ALA A 410 31.73 11.27 -2.11
N ARG A 411 31.29 11.59 -3.33
CA ARG A 411 31.84 12.76 -4.02
C ARG A 411 31.38 13.97 -3.22
N VAL A 412 32.32 14.58 -2.49
CA VAL A 412 32.06 15.80 -1.74
C VAL A 412 32.09 16.96 -2.73
N TYR A 413 30.95 17.63 -2.90
CA TYR A 413 30.86 18.82 -3.74
C TYR A 413 31.01 20.06 -2.85
N PRO A 414 31.87 21.03 -3.21
CA PRO A 414 31.92 22.30 -2.53
C PRO A 414 30.64 23.10 -2.83
N SER A 415 30.22 23.95 -1.91
CA SER A 415 29.16 24.93 -2.19
C SER A 415 29.73 26.09 -3.02
N GLU A 416 29.78 25.93 -4.34
CA GLU A 416 30.40 26.90 -5.26
C GLU A 416 29.74 26.87 -6.65
N VAL A 417 29.71 28.03 -7.31
CA VAL A 417 29.42 28.16 -8.75
C VAL A 417 30.73 28.31 -9.50
N MET A 418 31.06 27.34 -10.36
CA MET A 418 32.31 27.35 -11.11
C MET A 418 32.36 28.53 -12.08
N SER A 419 33.53 29.16 -12.23
CA SER A 419 33.72 30.38 -13.04
C SER A 419 33.36 30.25 -14.52
N SER A 420 33.38 29.04 -15.07
CA SER A 420 32.97 28.75 -16.46
C SER A 420 31.46 28.50 -16.62
N ALA A 421 30.70 28.45 -15.52
CA ALA A 421 29.26 28.31 -15.58
C ALA A 421 28.63 29.62 -16.05
N TYR A 422 27.64 29.52 -16.93
CA TYR A 422 26.77 30.62 -17.29
C TYR A 422 25.50 30.53 -16.45
N VAL A 423 25.20 31.57 -15.68
CA VAL A 423 23.98 31.71 -14.90
C VAL A 423 23.35 33.05 -15.26
N SER A 424 22.11 33.03 -15.75
CA SER A 424 21.35 34.25 -16.02
C SER A 424 21.15 35.08 -14.74
N ASP A 425 21.16 36.41 -14.88
CA ASP A 425 20.89 37.36 -13.81
C ASP A 425 19.50 37.19 -13.16
N SER A 426 18.54 36.60 -13.90
CA SER A 426 17.19 36.35 -13.41
C SER A 426 16.99 34.97 -12.78
N ALA A 427 18.03 34.13 -12.77
CA ALA A 427 17.98 32.82 -12.14
C ALA A 427 18.17 32.94 -10.61
N THR A 428 17.48 32.08 -9.86
CA THR A 428 17.59 31.97 -8.41
C THR A 428 18.26 30.66 -8.04
N ILE A 429 19.32 30.72 -7.24
CA ILE A 429 20.06 29.55 -6.74
C ILE A 429 19.96 29.53 -5.21
N GLY A 430 19.52 28.41 -4.67
CA GLY A 430 19.41 28.14 -3.23
C GLY A 430 20.77 28.03 -2.52
N ALA A 431 20.72 27.89 -1.20
CA ALA A 431 21.89 27.74 -0.36
C ALA A 431 22.62 26.41 -0.61
N ASN A 432 23.92 26.37 -0.35
CA ASN A 432 24.76 25.15 -0.40
C ASN A 432 24.78 24.42 -1.76
N CYS A 433 24.50 25.12 -2.86
CA CYS A 433 24.48 24.51 -4.18
C CYS A 433 25.90 24.37 -4.78
N TYR A 434 26.09 23.33 -5.59
CA TYR A 434 27.25 23.19 -6.47
C TYR A 434 26.82 23.33 -7.93
N ILE A 435 27.42 24.26 -8.67
CA ILE A 435 27.18 24.44 -10.11
C ILE A 435 28.50 24.24 -10.85
N GLY A 436 28.62 23.12 -11.57
CA GLY A 436 29.84 22.65 -12.21
C GLY A 436 30.28 23.44 -13.45
N HIS A 437 31.44 23.05 -14.00
CA HIS A 437 32.00 23.72 -15.18
C HIS A 437 31.10 23.64 -16.41
N ASN A 438 31.02 24.74 -17.18
CA ASN A 438 30.22 24.82 -18.41
C ASN A 438 28.73 24.46 -18.22
N VAL A 439 28.19 24.59 -17.01
CA VAL A 439 26.75 24.55 -16.79
C VAL A 439 26.13 25.83 -17.36
N VAL A 440 24.97 25.70 -18.00
CA VAL A 440 24.20 26.83 -18.55
C VAL A 440 22.85 26.85 -17.85
N ILE A 441 22.55 27.95 -17.16
CA ILE A 441 21.27 28.22 -16.50
C ILE A 441 20.65 29.47 -17.12
N GLU A 442 19.50 29.30 -17.77
CA GLU A 442 18.78 30.36 -18.47
C GLU A 442 17.86 31.20 -17.55
N ASP A 443 17.15 32.17 -18.14
CA ASP A 443 16.32 33.12 -17.41
C ASP A 443 15.18 32.46 -16.62
N ASN A 444 14.86 33.05 -15.46
CA ASN A 444 13.76 32.66 -14.57
C ASN A 444 13.84 31.21 -14.06
N VAL A 445 15.02 30.60 -14.08
CA VAL A 445 15.26 29.29 -13.46
C VAL A 445 15.29 29.43 -11.94
N ILE A 446 14.72 28.44 -11.23
CA ILE A 446 14.75 28.35 -9.77
C ILE A 446 15.41 27.03 -9.38
N ILE A 447 16.47 27.09 -8.58
CA ILE A 447 17.17 25.93 -8.03
C ILE A 447 17.07 25.99 -6.50
N GLY A 448 16.55 24.93 -5.89
CA GLY A 448 16.40 24.75 -4.44
C GLY A 448 17.73 24.51 -3.72
N ASP A 449 17.66 24.38 -2.41
CA ASP A 449 18.83 24.27 -1.53
C ASP A 449 19.55 22.92 -1.71
N ASN A 450 20.86 22.91 -1.49
CA ASN A 450 21.74 21.74 -1.57
C ASN A 450 21.74 21.02 -2.93
N ALA A 451 21.31 21.69 -4.00
CA ALA A 451 21.31 21.11 -5.34
C ALA A 451 22.74 21.03 -5.91
N ILE A 452 23.04 19.92 -6.57
CA ILE A 452 24.32 19.65 -7.22
C ILE A 452 24.05 19.50 -8.71
N ILE A 453 24.63 20.38 -9.54
CA ILE A 453 24.55 20.34 -10.99
C ILE A 453 25.96 20.16 -11.55
N GLU A 454 26.25 19.01 -12.12
CA GLU A 454 27.57 18.71 -12.68
C GLU A 454 27.79 19.27 -14.08
N ALA A 455 29.05 19.22 -14.51
CA ALA A 455 29.57 19.90 -15.69
C ALA A 455 28.83 19.59 -17.01
N GLY A 456 28.71 20.61 -17.87
CA GLY A 456 28.11 20.48 -19.20
C GLY A 456 26.59 20.33 -19.21
N THR A 457 25.93 20.55 -18.07
CA THR A 457 24.46 20.48 -17.95
C THR A 457 23.80 21.77 -18.43
N PHE A 458 22.69 21.65 -19.14
CA PHE A 458 21.86 22.77 -19.61
C PHE A 458 20.51 22.78 -18.90
N ILE A 459 20.16 23.91 -18.28
CA ILE A 459 18.87 24.17 -17.61
C ILE A 459 18.19 25.35 -18.32
N GLY A 460 17.14 25.05 -19.06
CA GLY A 460 16.44 26.01 -19.92
C GLY A 460 15.45 26.91 -19.17
N TYR A 461 14.97 27.93 -19.88
CA TYR A 461 14.07 28.98 -19.39
C TYR A 461 12.95 28.47 -18.47
N GLY A 462 12.80 29.10 -17.31
CA GLY A 462 11.67 28.89 -16.40
C GLY A 462 11.60 27.50 -15.74
N VAL A 463 12.68 26.71 -15.79
CA VAL A 463 12.76 25.42 -15.11
C VAL A 463 12.84 25.62 -13.60
N ILE A 464 12.12 24.78 -12.85
CA ILE A 464 12.15 24.75 -11.38
C ILE A 464 12.77 23.41 -10.94
N ILE A 465 13.74 23.47 -10.04
CA ILE A 465 14.41 22.32 -9.43
C ILE A 465 14.30 22.48 -7.92
N GLY A 466 13.76 21.47 -7.23
CA GLY A 466 13.60 21.42 -5.79
C GLY A 466 14.90 21.12 -5.04
N ASP A 467 14.76 20.90 -3.74
CA ASP A 467 15.90 20.77 -2.83
C ASP A 467 16.59 19.41 -3.01
N ASN A 468 17.89 19.35 -2.66
CA ASN A 468 18.72 18.13 -2.69
C ASN A 468 18.77 17.43 -4.05
N ALA A 469 18.51 18.14 -5.14
CA ALA A 469 18.58 17.58 -6.48
C ALA A 469 20.03 17.31 -6.91
N LEU A 470 20.32 16.12 -7.45
CA LEU A 470 21.63 15.74 -7.99
C LEU A 470 21.50 15.51 -9.49
N ILE A 471 21.94 16.49 -10.27
CA ILE A 471 21.91 16.48 -11.73
C ILE A 471 23.33 16.25 -12.23
N TYR A 472 23.58 15.08 -12.79
CA TYR A 472 24.90 14.69 -13.28
C TYR A 472 25.26 15.33 -14.62
N SER A 473 26.50 15.12 -15.03
CA SER A 473 27.12 15.78 -16.18
C SER A 473 26.34 15.57 -17.50
N ASN A 474 26.35 16.57 -18.37
CA ASN A 474 25.74 16.54 -19.72
C ASN A 474 24.23 16.26 -19.75
N VAL A 475 23.49 16.64 -18.71
CA VAL A 475 22.02 16.58 -18.71
C VAL A 475 21.45 17.82 -19.41
N SER A 476 20.30 17.71 -20.06
CA SER A 476 19.58 18.85 -20.64
C SER A 476 18.13 18.84 -20.18
N ILE A 477 17.72 19.93 -19.53
CA ILE A 477 16.38 20.09 -18.95
C ILE A 477 15.75 21.35 -19.53
N SER A 478 14.50 21.26 -19.96
CA SER A 478 13.72 22.39 -20.46
C SER A 478 12.26 22.21 -20.06
N TYR A 479 11.46 23.28 -19.96
CA TYR A 479 10.01 23.19 -19.73
C TYR A 479 9.61 22.19 -18.62
N SER A 480 10.27 22.27 -17.46
CA SER A 480 10.16 21.24 -16.42
C SER A 480 10.03 21.83 -15.01
N ILE A 481 9.26 21.15 -14.16
CA ILE A 481 9.21 21.35 -12.71
C ILE A 481 9.67 20.05 -12.07
N ILE A 482 10.72 20.13 -11.26
CA ILE A 482 11.39 19.00 -10.63
C ILE A 482 11.31 19.21 -9.12
N GLY A 483 10.79 18.20 -8.41
CA GLY A 483 10.65 18.19 -6.96
C GLY A 483 11.96 17.89 -6.22
N ASP A 484 11.82 17.54 -4.96
CA ASP A 484 12.96 17.38 -4.03
C ASP A 484 13.57 15.97 -4.10
N ASP A 485 14.83 15.83 -3.71
CA ASP A 485 15.58 14.56 -3.67
C ASP A 485 15.62 13.84 -5.02
N VAL A 486 15.73 14.60 -6.12
CA VAL A 486 15.73 14.06 -7.48
C VAL A 486 17.15 13.84 -7.98
N VAL A 487 17.44 12.64 -8.48
CA VAL A 487 18.72 12.27 -9.08
C VAL A 487 18.55 12.08 -10.59
N ILE A 488 19.35 12.75 -11.40
CA ILE A 488 19.32 12.62 -12.87
C ILE A 488 20.73 12.27 -13.33
N LEU A 489 20.91 11.03 -13.80
CA LEU A 489 22.19 10.48 -14.22
C LEU A 489 22.68 11.07 -15.56
N PRO A 490 23.98 10.94 -15.88
CA PRO A 490 24.57 11.64 -17.01
C PRO A 490 23.87 11.40 -18.35
N GLY A 491 23.73 12.46 -19.17
CA GLY A 491 23.23 12.37 -20.55
C GLY A 491 21.70 12.37 -20.72
N ALA A 492 20.92 12.46 -19.65
CA ALA A 492 19.46 12.53 -19.74
C ALA A 492 18.97 13.81 -20.47
N ARG A 493 17.84 13.70 -21.19
CA ARG A 493 17.18 14.78 -21.94
C ARG A 493 15.73 14.90 -21.49
N ILE A 494 15.38 15.99 -20.82
CA ILE A 494 14.08 16.17 -20.16
C ILE A 494 13.39 17.43 -20.69
N GLY A 495 12.12 17.28 -21.02
CA GLY A 495 11.24 18.34 -21.51
C GLY A 495 11.59 18.83 -22.91
N GLN A 496 12.11 17.92 -23.73
CA GLN A 496 12.31 18.15 -25.16
C GLN A 496 10.97 18.13 -25.91
N ASP A 497 10.98 18.71 -27.11
CA ASP A 497 9.83 18.67 -28.00
C ASP A 497 9.76 17.32 -28.74
N GLY A 498 8.77 16.50 -28.39
CA GLY A 498 8.60 15.17 -28.98
C GLY A 498 8.00 15.18 -30.39
N PHE A 499 7.85 14.00 -31.02
CA PHE A 499 7.41 13.86 -32.41
C PHE A 499 5.86 13.95 -32.59
N GLY A 500 5.20 14.97 -32.06
CA GLY A 500 3.77 15.19 -32.30
C GLY A 500 3.48 15.54 -33.76
N PHE A 501 2.58 14.80 -34.43
CA PHE A 501 2.12 15.12 -35.79
C PHE A 501 0.63 14.80 -35.98
N SER A 502 -0.04 15.60 -36.82
CA SER A 502 -1.35 15.28 -37.38
C SER A 502 -1.19 14.93 -38.85
N THR A 503 -1.88 13.88 -39.30
CA THR A 503 -1.82 13.46 -40.71
C THR A 503 -3.09 13.89 -41.43
N ASN A 504 -2.96 14.66 -42.50
CA ASN A 504 -4.07 15.04 -43.36
C ASN A 504 -3.67 14.82 -44.83
N LYS A 505 -4.42 14.00 -45.57
CA LYS A 505 -4.16 13.65 -46.98
C LYS A 505 -2.72 13.16 -47.26
N GLY A 506 -2.14 12.40 -46.33
CA GLY A 506 -0.77 11.87 -46.46
C GLY A 506 0.35 12.89 -46.14
N ILE A 507 0.01 14.09 -45.68
CA ILE A 507 0.97 15.10 -45.22
C ILE A 507 0.94 15.13 -43.70
N HIS A 508 2.12 14.99 -43.07
CA HIS A 508 2.30 15.07 -41.63
C HIS A 508 2.61 16.52 -41.21
N ASN A 509 1.74 17.13 -40.42
CA ASN A 509 1.92 18.47 -39.86
C ASN A 509 2.36 18.35 -38.40
N LYS A 510 3.49 18.96 -38.05
CA LYS A 510 4.01 19.01 -36.67
C LYS A 510 2.97 19.65 -35.74
N ILE A 511 2.77 19.04 -34.58
CA ILE A 511 2.02 19.62 -33.48
C ILE A 511 3.04 20.01 -32.40
N PHE A 512 3.02 21.27 -31.98
CA PHE A 512 3.84 21.73 -30.86
C PHE A 512 3.26 21.27 -29.53
N HIS A 513 4.12 20.89 -28.60
CA HIS A 513 3.70 20.46 -27.28
C HIS A 513 3.54 21.66 -26.34
N SER A 514 2.33 21.82 -25.78
CA SER A 514 2.02 22.90 -24.83
C SER A 514 2.19 22.50 -23.36
N GLY A 515 2.31 21.20 -23.06
CA GLY A 515 2.50 20.72 -21.69
C GLY A 515 3.96 20.83 -21.22
N ILE A 516 4.16 20.75 -19.90
CA ILE A 516 5.49 20.69 -19.28
C ILE A 516 5.78 19.29 -18.73
N VAL A 517 7.01 19.04 -18.29
CA VAL A 517 7.36 17.84 -17.52
C VAL A 517 7.29 18.16 -16.03
N LYS A 518 6.59 17.34 -15.26
CA LYS A 518 6.52 17.43 -13.78
C LYS A 518 7.11 16.18 -13.16
N ILE A 519 8.24 16.34 -12.48
CA ILE A 519 8.92 15.28 -11.73
C ILE A 519 8.64 15.52 -10.25
N GLY A 520 8.07 14.53 -9.57
CA GLY A 520 7.80 14.54 -8.13
C GLY A 520 9.05 14.25 -7.29
N ASN A 521 8.86 14.00 -6.00
CA ASN A 521 9.98 13.91 -5.06
C ASN A 521 10.62 12.51 -5.04
N ASN A 522 11.89 12.42 -4.65
CA ASN A 522 12.62 11.16 -4.49
C ASN A 522 12.65 10.31 -5.78
N VAL A 523 12.88 10.96 -6.93
CA VAL A 523 12.92 10.32 -8.25
C VAL A 523 14.36 10.10 -8.70
N GLU A 524 14.66 8.98 -9.34
CA GLU A 524 15.92 8.78 -10.07
C GLU A 524 15.66 8.51 -11.55
N ILE A 525 16.40 9.23 -12.40
CA ILE A 525 16.33 9.11 -13.86
C ILE A 525 17.71 8.66 -14.36
N GLY A 526 17.72 7.52 -15.04
CA GLY A 526 18.91 6.86 -15.55
C GLY A 526 19.54 7.56 -16.75
N SER A 527 20.76 7.16 -17.08
CA SER A 527 21.54 7.75 -18.15
C SER A 527 20.85 7.61 -19.52
N ASN A 528 20.99 8.65 -20.35
CA ASN A 528 20.40 8.70 -21.70
C ASN A 528 18.87 8.51 -21.74
N THR A 529 18.15 8.77 -20.64
CA THR A 529 16.68 8.79 -20.64
C THR A 529 16.17 10.01 -21.40
N THR A 530 15.15 9.84 -22.24
CA THR A 530 14.47 10.95 -22.93
C THR A 530 13.02 11.05 -22.45
N ILE A 531 12.63 12.23 -21.94
CA ILE A 531 11.28 12.53 -21.46
C ILE A 531 10.73 13.72 -22.23
N ASP A 532 9.74 13.47 -23.08
CA ASP A 532 9.11 14.51 -23.90
C ASP A 532 8.01 15.23 -23.15
N ARG A 533 7.78 16.48 -23.57
CA ARG A 533 6.59 17.26 -23.18
C ARG A 533 5.32 16.61 -23.73
N GLY A 534 4.22 16.71 -22.99
CA GLY A 534 2.93 16.26 -23.51
C GLY A 534 2.31 17.26 -24.48
N THR A 535 1.59 16.74 -25.48
CA THR A 535 1.02 17.55 -26.58
C THR A 535 -0.02 18.56 -26.11
N SER A 536 -0.80 18.22 -25.07
CA SER A 536 -1.84 19.12 -24.51
C SER A 536 -1.89 19.11 -22.97
N ASN A 537 -1.46 18.02 -22.32
CA ASN A 537 -1.38 17.89 -20.86
C ASN A 537 0.08 17.66 -20.45
N ASP A 538 0.39 17.91 -19.18
CA ASP A 538 1.74 17.69 -18.64
C ASP A 538 2.14 16.21 -18.65
N THR A 539 3.42 15.94 -18.88
CA THR A 539 4.05 14.63 -18.64
C THR A 539 4.41 14.55 -17.16
N ILE A 540 3.92 13.54 -16.42
CA ILE A 540 4.10 13.46 -14.96
C ILE A 540 4.86 12.19 -14.57
N ILE A 541 6.02 12.38 -13.95
CA ILE A 541 6.75 11.36 -13.20
C ILE A 541 6.45 11.56 -11.71
N GLY A 542 5.73 10.63 -11.10
CA GLY A 542 5.33 10.76 -9.68
C GLY A 542 6.46 10.47 -8.70
N ASP A 543 6.23 10.77 -7.42
CA ASP A 543 7.25 10.53 -6.38
C ASP A 543 7.70 9.07 -6.31
N LEU A 544 8.93 8.84 -5.87
CA LEU A 544 9.53 7.52 -5.63
C LEU A 544 9.71 6.68 -6.91
N CYS A 545 9.76 7.29 -8.10
CA CYS A 545 9.99 6.58 -9.36
C CYS A 545 11.50 6.40 -9.63
N ARG A 546 11.88 5.23 -10.21
CA ARG A 546 13.24 4.92 -10.66
C ARG A 546 13.21 4.46 -12.12
N LEU A 547 13.80 5.25 -13.02
CA LEU A 547 13.88 4.96 -14.47
C LEU A 547 15.34 4.67 -14.84
N ASP A 548 15.63 3.65 -15.66
CA ASP A 548 17.01 3.27 -16.05
C ASP A 548 17.23 3.36 -17.57
N ASN A 549 18.45 3.04 -18.04
CA ASN A 549 18.97 3.32 -19.39
C ASN A 549 18.09 2.78 -20.55
N LEU A 550 18.00 3.58 -21.63
CA LEU A 550 17.23 3.33 -22.87
C LEU A 550 15.70 3.30 -22.72
N VAL A 551 15.16 4.08 -21.78
CA VAL A 551 13.70 4.28 -21.61
C VAL A 551 13.22 5.47 -22.45
N GLN A 552 12.26 5.22 -23.36
CA GLN A 552 11.57 6.26 -24.15
C GLN A 552 10.11 6.36 -23.69
N ILE A 553 9.73 7.52 -23.14
CA ILE A 553 8.37 7.80 -22.67
C ILE A 553 7.72 8.83 -23.59
N GLY A 554 6.70 8.41 -24.34
CA GLY A 554 5.91 9.26 -25.23
C GLY A 554 4.62 9.80 -24.58
N HIS A 555 3.94 10.71 -25.29
CA HIS A 555 2.83 11.57 -24.86
C HIS A 555 1.75 10.93 -23.94
N ASN A 556 1.30 11.71 -22.94
CA ASN A 556 0.13 11.45 -22.08
C ASN A 556 0.23 10.20 -21.16
N VAL A 557 1.42 9.91 -20.64
CA VAL A 557 1.68 8.78 -19.73
C VAL A 557 1.71 9.23 -18.27
N LYS A 558 1.11 8.43 -17.36
CA LYS A 558 1.22 8.63 -15.89
C LYS A 558 1.76 7.37 -15.22
N VAL A 559 2.93 7.49 -14.59
CA VAL A 559 3.63 6.43 -13.84
C VAL A 559 3.47 6.65 -12.33
N GLY A 560 3.17 5.59 -11.57
CA GLY A 560 2.81 5.61 -10.15
C GLY A 560 3.79 4.88 -9.21
N LYS A 561 3.52 4.95 -7.90
CA LYS A 561 4.49 4.67 -6.80
C LYS A 561 5.03 3.24 -6.77
N GLY A 562 6.35 3.09 -6.71
CA GLY A 562 7.06 1.81 -6.57
C GLY A 562 7.41 1.13 -7.89
N SER A 563 7.80 1.90 -8.91
CA SER A 563 8.09 1.44 -10.28
C SER A 563 9.60 1.26 -10.55
N ILE A 564 10.02 0.16 -11.21
CA ILE A 564 11.41 -0.09 -11.73
C ILE A 564 11.34 -0.43 -13.23
N ILE A 565 12.09 0.23 -14.13
CA ILE A 565 12.04 -0.03 -15.59
C ILE A 565 13.45 -0.22 -16.17
N VAL A 566 13.73 -1.33 -16.88
CA VAL A 566 15.07 -1.65 -17.42
C VAL A 566 15.06 -2.27 -18.85
N ALA A 567 15.83 -1.66 -19.76
CA ALA A 567 16.27 -2.10 -21.11
C ALA A 567 15.24 -2.51 -22.20
N GLN A 568 15.24 -1.73 -23.31
CA GLN A 568 14.34 -1.81 -24.49
C GLN A 568 12.84 -1.82 -24.16
N ALA A 569 12.32 -0.67 -23.70
CA ALA A 569 10.87 -0.44 -23.62
C ALA A 569 10.50 0.95 -24.17
N GLY A 570 9.51 1.00 -25.06
CA GLY A 570 8.90 2.23 -25.58
C GLY A 570 7.40 2.23 -25.29
N ILE A 571 6.87 3.34 -24.77
CA ILE A 571 5.45 3.51 -24.45
C ILE A 571 4.94 4.82 -25.05
N ALA A 572 3.79 4.78 -25.75
CA ALA A 572 3.16 5.96 -26.37
C ALA A 572 1.62 5.90 -26.31
N GLY A 573 0.98 7.06 -26.06
CA GLY A 573 -0.48 7.23 -26.02
C GLY A 573 -1.09 6.99 -24.62
N SER A 574 -2.30 7.53 -24.38
CA SER A 574 -2.91 7.65 -23.04
C SER A 574 -2.94 6.35 -22.23
N THR A 575 -2.03 6.23 -21.24
CA THR A 575 -1.80 5.05 -20.38
C THR A 575 -1.54 5.46 -18.92
N LYS A 576 -2.03 4.69 -17.93
CA LYS A 576 -1.82 4.90 -16.48
C LYS A 576 -1.31 3.62 -15.80
N ILE A 577 -0.20 3.70 -15.07
CA ILE A 577 0.38 2.59 -14.27
C ILE A 577 0.40 2.98 -12.78
N GLY A 578 -0.10 2.08 -11.92
CA GLY A 578 -0.35 2.24 -10.47
C GLY A 578 0.74 1.70 -9.54
N SER A 579 0.39 1.34 -8.30
CA SER A 579 1.38 1.12 -7.23
C SER A 579 2.02 -0.30 -7.24
N TYR A 580 3.35 -0.36 -7.06
CA TYR A 580 4.25 -1.55 -6.97
C TYR A 580 4.57 -2.30 -8.28
N CYS A 581 5.00 -1.62 -9.34
CA CYS A 581 5.31 -2.22 -10.65
C CYS A 581 6.82 -2.38 -10.94
N ALA A 582 7.21 -3.31 -11.83
CA ALA A 582 8.55 -3.36 -12.43
C ALA A 582 8.48 -3.91 -13.88
N LEU A 583 9.31 -3.41 -14.80
CA LEU A 583 9.39 -3.82 -16.21
C LEU A 583 10.85 -4.06 -16.63
N GLY A 584 11.14 -5.16 -17.32
CA GLY A 584 12.49 -5.51 -17.79
C GLY A 584 12.50 -6.22 -19.14
N GLY A 585 13.28 -5.75 -20.12
CA GLY A 585 13.67 -6.43 -21.37
C GLY A 585 12.58 -6.74 -22.41
N GLN A 586 12.60 -6.05 -23.57
CA GLN A 586 11.63 -6.14 -24.70
C GLN A 586 10.17 -6.37 -24.27
N ALA A 587 9.54 -5.33 -23.73
CA ALA A 587 8.09 -5.25 -23.55
C ALA A 587 7.53 -4.08 -24.37
N GLY A 588 6.56 -4.37 -25.26
CA GLY A 588 5.81 -3.38 -26.03
C GLY A 588 4.37 -3.28 -25.53
N VAL A 589 3.93 -2.05 -25.22
CA VAL A 589 2.55 -1.74 -24.83
C VAL A 589 1.94 -0.84 -25.90
N ALA A 590 0.78 -1.21 -26.45
CA ALA A 590 0.12 -0.46 -27.51
C ALA A 590 -1.40 -0.35 -27.30
N GLY A 591 -1.91 0.89 -27.35
CA GLY A 591 -3.35 1.22 -27.43
C GLY A 591 -4.13 1.20 -26.10
N HIS A 592 -4.61 2.38 -25.67
CA HIS A 592 -5.71 2.62 -24.70
C HIS A 592 -6.08 1.45 -23.75
N LEU A 593 -5.19 1.08 -22.83
CA LEU A 593 -5.39 -0.05 -21.91
C LEU A 593 -4.98 0.26 -20.46
N THR A 594 -5.55 -0.49 -19.50
CA THR A 594 -5.31 -0.37 -18.06
C THR A 594 -4.68 -1.64 -17.49
N ILE A 595 -3.61 -1.50 -16.71
CA ILE A 595 -2.98 -2.61 -15.96
C ILE A 595 -3.36 -2.46 -14.48
N GLY A 596 -4.09 -3.45 -13.94
CA GLY A 596 -4.59 -3.44 -12.56
C GLY A 596 -3.51 -3.65 -11.48
N ASP A 597 -3.84 -3.27 -10.24
CA ASP A 597 -2.94 -3.32 -9.08
C ASP A 597 -2.31 -4.71 -8.86
N LYS A 598 -1.02 -4.78 -8.53
CA LYS A 598 -0.26 -6.04 -8.29
C LYS A 598 -0.16 -7.00 -9.49
N ALA A 599 -0.49 -6.58 -10.71
CA ALA A 599 -0.29 -7.39 -11.90
C ALA A 599 1.22 -7.56 -12.22
N GLN A 600 1.62 -8.73 -12.70
CA GLN A 600 3.02 -9.04 -13.06
C GLN A 600 3.11 -9.54 -14.50
N LEU A 601 3.97 -8.89 -15.30
CA LEU A 601 4.25 -9.25 -16.70
C LEU A 601 5.61 -9.97 -16.81
N ALA A 602 5.63 -11.12 -17.48
CA ALA A 602 6.87 -11.83 -17.78
C ALA A 602 7.60 -11.22 -19.01
N ALA A 603 8.91 -11.43 -19.10
CA ALA A 603 9.72 -10.99 -20.25
C ALA A 603 9.17 -11.54 -21.58
N GLY A 604 9.10 -10.69 -22.61
CA GLY A 604 8.52 -11.03 -23.92
C GLY A 604 6.99 -11.07 -23.98
N ALA A 605 6.29 -10.61 -22.94
CA ALA A 605 4.83 -10.46 -22.97
C ALA A 605 4.41 -9.20 -23.74
N GLY A 606 3.43 -9.31 -24.64
CA GLY A 606 2.80 -8.14 -25.27
C GLY A 606 1.34 -8.01 -24.88
N VAL A 607 0.99 -6.82 -24.42
CA VAL A 607 -0.31 -6.48 -23.83
C VAL A 607 -1.06 -5.59 -24.81
N ILE A 608 -2.22 -6.08 -25.29
CA ILE A 608 -3.11 -5.39 -26.24
C ILE A 608 -4.56 -5.27 -25.71
N GLN A 609 -4.78 -5.62 -24.44
CA GLN A 609 -6.07 -5.59 -23.74
C GLN A 609 -5.85 -5.41 -22.23
N ASP A 610 -6.89 -5.05 -21.49
CA ASP A 610 -6.84 -4.83 -20.03
C ASP A 610 -6.38 -6.08 -19.26
N VAL A 611 -5.65 -5.84 -18.17
CA VAL A 611 -5.13 -6.89 -17.28
C VAL A 611 -5.69 -6.71 -15.87
N GLU A 612 -6.39 -7.73 -15.36
CA GLU A 612 -7.00 -7.71 -14.02
C GLU A 612 -5.96 -7.58 -12.90
N ALA A 613 -6.36 -6.92 -11.81
CA ALA A 613 -5.53 -6.77 -10.61
C ALA A 613 -5.12 -8.12 -10.00
N GLY A 614 -3.86 -8.23 -9.56
CA GLY A 614 -3.27 -9.41 -8.93
C GLY A 614 -2.93 -10.56 -9.90
N SER A 615 -3.22 -10.40 -11.19
CA SER A 615 -2.96 -11.43 -12.19
C SER A 615 -1.48 -11.48 -12.60
N LYS A 616 -0.97 -12.69 -12.80
CA LYS A 616 0.33 -12.92 -13.45
C LYS A 616 0.08 -13.38 -14.86
N VAL A 617 0.67 -12.74 -15.87
CA VAL A 617 0.45 -13.06 -17.29
C VAL A 617 1.76 -13.12 -18.08
N GLY A 618 1.76 -13.86 -19.20
CA GLY A 618 2.92 -14.02 -20.08
C GLY A 618 2.55 -14.40 -21.52
N GLY A 619 3.49 -14.23 -22.46
CA GLY A 619 3.33 -14.54 -23.89
C GLY A 619 2.74 -13.41 -24.74
N PHE A 620 2.59 -13.67 -26.05
CA PHE A 620 1.91 -12.78 -26.99
C PHE A 620 0.75 -13.49 -27.69
N PRO A 621 -0.49 -13.00 -27.56
CA PRO A 621 -0.95 -11.97 -26.62
C PRO A 621 -0.85 -12.46 -25.15
N ALA A 622 -0.79 -11.52 -24.19
CA ALA A 622 -0.66 -11.84 -22.77
C ALA A 622 -1.80 -12.73 -22.24
N LEU A 623 -1.45 -13.87 -21.62
CA LEU A 623 -2.38 -14.87 -21.05
C LEU A 623 -2.04 -15.17 -19.59
N PRO A 624 -2.99 -15.64 -18.75
CA PRO A 624 -2.71 -16.08 -17.39
C PRO A 624 -1.51 -17.04 -17.32
N ILE A 625 -0.58 -16.79 -16.40
CA ILE A 625 0.75 -17.43 -16.39
C ILE A 625 0.68 -18.96 -16.40
N LYS A 626 -0.31 -19.55 -15.72
CA LYS A 626 -0.56 -21.00 -15.71
C LYS A 626 -1.01 -21.54 -17.08
N LYS A 627 -1.81 -20.78 -17.83
CA LYS A 627 -2.24 -21.14 -19.20
C LYS A 627 -1.08 -21.01 -20.18
N TRP A 628 -0.27 -19.97 -20.04
CA TRP A 628 0.91 -19.76 -20.88
C TRP A 628 1.96 -20.87 -20.67
N PHE A 629 2.27 -21.22 -19.41
CA PHE A 629 3.14 -22.37 -19.12
C PHE A 629 2.58 -23.69 -19.66
N ARG A 630 1.26 -23.91 -19.58
CA ARG A 630 0.63 -25.10 -20.19
C ARG A 630 0.79 -25.14 -21.71
N GLN A 631 0.64 -24.01 -22.40
CA GLN A 631 0.88 -23.95 -23.85
C GLN A 631 2.33 -24.28 -24.18
N PHE A 632 3.29 -23.79 -23.38
CA PHE A 632 4.71 -24.10 -23.54
C PHE A 632 5.01 -25.59 -23.36
N VAL A 633 4.39 -26.24 -22.36
CA VAL A 633 4.51 -27.69 -22.13
C VAL A 633 3.87 -28.48 -23.28
N ILE A 634 2.70 -28.07 -23.76
CA ILE A 634 2.03 -28.71 -24.90
C ILE A 634 2.85 -28.55 -26.20
N LEU A 635 3.40 -27.36 -26.45
CA LEU A 635 4.30 -27.10 -27.57
C LEU A 635 5.57 -27.96 -27.48
N LYS A 636 6.13 -28.11 -26.28
CA LYS A 636 7.29 -28.97 -26.04
C LYS A 636 6.94 -30.45 -26.27
N GLN A 637 5.77 -30.91 -25.81
CA GLN A 637 5.27 -32.26 -26.07
C GLN A 637 4.95 -32.51 -27.55
N LEU A 638 4.45 -31.52 -28.27
CA LEU A 638 4.21 -31.59 -29.72
C LEU A 638 5.53 -31.58 -30.50
N ALA A 639 6.53 -30.82 -30.06
CA ALA A 639 7.88 -30.82 -30.64
C ALA A 639 8.69 -32.07 -30.29
N GLU A 640 8.42 -32.71 -29.15
CA GLU A 640 8.96 -34.02 -28.78
C GLU A 640 8.25 -35.16 -29.54
N LYS A 641 6.93 -35.04 -29.79
CA LYS A 641 6.18 -35.93 -30.69
C LYS A 641 6.62 -35.83 -32.15
N SER A 642 6.92 -34.63 -32.66
CA SER A 642 7.42 -34.48 -34.03
C SER A 642 8.87 -34.97 -34.22
N LYS A 643 9.62 -35.18 -33.13
CA LYS A 643 10.93 -35.85 -33.15
C LYS A 643 10.85 -37.37 -32.95
N SER A 644 9.68 -37.90 -32.58
CA SER A 644 9.48 -39.34 -32.33
C SER A 644 8.66 -40.07 -33.40
N ASP A 645 8.14 -39.37 -34.41
CA ASP A 645 7.63 -39.99 -35.66
C ASP A 645 8.48 -39.61 -36.87
N PRO A 646 9.52 -40.40 -37.19
CA PRO A 646 10.06 -40.50 -38.54
C PRO A 646 9.49 -41.75 -39.22
N GLN A 647 8.17 -41.82 -39.44
CA GLN A 647 7.53 -42.77 -40.37
C GLN A 647 6.02 -42.53 -40.48
N GLU A 648 5.62 -41.76 -41.49
CA GLU A 648 4.63 -42.13 -42.53
C GLU A 648 4.55 -41.05 -43.61
#